data_AF-A0A534KMJ2-F1
#
_entry.id   AF-A0A534KMJ2-F1
#
_cell.length_a   1.000
_cell.length_b   1.000
_cell.length_c   1.000
_cell.angle_alpha   90.00
_cell.angle_beta   90.00
_cell.angle_gamma   90.00
#
_symmetry.space_group_name_H-M   'P 1'
#
loop_
_entity.id
_entity.type
_entity.pdbx_description
1 polymer ?
#
loop_
_entity_poly.entity_id
_entity_poly.type
_entity_poly.pdbx_seq_one_letter_code
_entity_poly.pdbx_strand_id
1 'polypeptide(L)'
;VARKEDLLSYLDRVGDANLLQQKGRTVFEVASASFADVRKWAGQLMDEGLVESVWTPQGIHWALKDHVPTYVAVYAQRSRLKPPEEKVLGLIKEKPRAHKDLARLTKMEKDDLNEALRKLERAYLVGRRGVEETIYFAREPQRAKFEEALDKVLTKRLEVDGPHSAQELAVALGLEPELVEEVLRDLESEGIVSSGHFLVDKEFQYMLTRDLQRLQRKGETREVFDENQVKALLLDKQFTNLGTLDEYFDRFLEAGMVLDVYNHTARFDYKEWLRRREAGDILEGRFLNGRVRYVRSKDVPLFLAAFPRSPLTEFEAKVLDVIRDGDGVDLWAITAKLHEERERVKEALEKLDYDVYVIRRFQGDGWAARNLYVAFDPPEAKIPDAFETIVRRFLAAYGPVPFSGIREWARFEWDELERLMDRLEEEGVVTRILVTGKAESEMYVLKDDLPALRKAAGRSATDPLRVLSLLDPWTQALWAQVASRYGEGWFFPLVKDGDLVGMAEIWEMSGCIEVREMDLASPDLLDEAIAALIRMMGFYTMRGVDVLRVTRFQGKAVPEAEDLSHWMRAGFLRFSDFLAHGPIVSQDFDPQDLVAFALTKQGVALESRFADPIAAAKALGGLRSDFAARLRVKEFRPLERLHRGGLLAKGLAIPEYWTYCTEEDLGLYKAAKASRLTKDMKAVLRVIQDDAPISRQRLLALSDLSRPTTAAALRKLYEGLHVTRDWDNRYRPVADIKISRDEARREVLRRIIRSLGVTSAEALAAYTRFEYNMGETRLRLREFEAEGWLAKGFLARGERTVLWAVKDGLDEVGRTPFRRKFVLTPMDNLFLYLRESIVDKFHMGSCYVVFDGAEMVAAFKAKRRKWQLLVTEFQGEPSARRIVEAWEAENELAVEDEIERISDHEVMEWYAKMYGRGAAER
;
A
#
# COMPACT_ATOMS: atom_id res chain seq x y z
N VAL A 1 -22.82 -48.16 -6.84
CA VAL A 1 -24.13 -47.47 -6.97
C VAL A 1 -25.22 -48.31 -6.33
N ALA A 2 -25.82 -47.83 -5.25
CA ALA A 2 -26.86 -48.54 -4.48
C ALA A 2 -28.19 -47.78 -4.42
N ARG A 3 -28.19 -46.46 -4.65
CA ARG A 3 -29.37 -45.57 -4.66
C ARG A 3 -29.36 -44.64 -5.87
N LYS A 4 -30.48 -43.94 -6.10
CA LYS A 4 -30.65 -42.99 -7.22
C LYS A 4 -29.61 -41.88 -7.20
N GLU A 5 -29.32 -41.29 -6.04
CA GLU A 5 -28.40 -40.16 -5.89
C GLU A 5 -26.95 -40.55 -6.24
N ASP A 6 -26.58 -41.81 -5.98
CA ASP A 6 -25.25 -42.32 -6.28
C ASP A 6 -24.95 -42.32 -7.80
N LEU A 7 -25.96 -42.28 -8.66
CA LEU A 7 -25.78 -42.13 -10.12
C LEU A 7 -25.19 -40.77 -10.49
N LEU A 8 -25.59 -39.71 -9.78
CA LEU A 8 -25.07 -38.37 -10.04
C LEU A 8 -23.61 -38.28 -9.60
N SER A 9 -23.27 -38.78 -8.41
CA SER A 9 -21.88 -38.85 -7.94
C SER A 9 -21.01 -39.75 -8.82
N TYR A 10 -21.57 -40.83 -9.36
CA TYR A 10 -20.88 -41.68 -10.32
C TYR A 10 -20.58 -40.92 -11.61
N LEU A 11 -21.57 -40.25 -12.22
CA LEU A 11 -21.36 -39.46 -13.43
C LEU A 11 -20.43 -38.27 -13.22
N ASP A 12 -20.46 -37.66 -12.04
CA ASP A 12 -19.53 -36.59 -11.68
C ASP A 12 -18.07 -37.09 -11.69
N ARG A 13 -17.83 -38.27 -11.11
CA ARG A 13 -16.50 -38.88 -11.04
C ARG A 13 -16.04 -39.44 -12.39
N VAL A 14 -16.93 -40.11 -13.11
CA VAL A 14 -16.60 -40.85 -14.33
C VAL A 14 -16.67 -39.93 -15.57
N GLY A 15 -17.44 -38.84 -15.51
CA GLY A 15 -17.70 -37.92 -16.62
C GLY A 15 -18.93 -38.35 -17.42
N ASP A 16 -18.82 -39.48 -18.12
CA ASP A 16 -19.88 -40.04 -18.97
C ASP A 16 -19.93 -41.56 -18.87
N ALA A 17 -21.13 -42.13 -18.97
CA ALA A 17 -21.31 -43.58 -19.01
C ALA A 17 -22.63 -43.98 -19.67
N ASN A 18 -22.73 -45.25 -20.06
CA ASN A 18 -23.97 -45.87 -20.46
C ASN A 18 -24.82 -46.22 -19.23
N LEU A 19 -26.04 -45.69 -19.19
CA LEU A 19 -27.00 -45.91 -18.10
C LEU A 19 -28.13 -46.90 -18.44
N LEU A 20 -28.22 -47.33 -19.70
CA LEU A 20 -29.35 -48.13 -20.19
C LEU A 20 -28.94 -49.52 -20.66
N GLN A 21 -27.68 -49.72 -21.05
CA GLN A 21 -27.15 -50.96 -21.59
C GLN A 21 -25.85 -51.36 -20.88
N GLN A 22 -25.65 -52.66 -20.72
CA GLN A 22 -24.37 -53.25 -20.26
C GLN A 22 -23.37 -53.30 -21.41
N LYS A 23 -23.00 -52.13 -21.94
CA LYS A 23 -22.07 -52.02 -23.07
C LYS A 23 -21.09 -50.87 -22.86
N GLY A 24 -19.81 -51.16 -23.07
CA GLY A 24 -18.74 -50.18 -22.92
C GLY A 24 -18.69 -49.65 -21.48
N ARG A 25 -18.30 -48.38 -21.33
CA ARG A 25 -18.26 -47.72 -20.03
C ARG A 25 -19.67 -47.62 -19.46
N THR A 26 -19.96 -48.35 -18.40
CA THR A 26 -21.33 -48.46 -17.89
C THR A 26 -21.38 -48.50 -16.38
N VAL A 27 -22.45 -47.92 -15.82
CA VAL A 27 -22.67 -47.92 -14.38
C VAL A 27 -22.98 -49.31 -13.81
N PHE A 28 -23.43 -50.25 -14.66
CA PHE A 28 -23.82 -51.60 -14.21
C PHE A 28 -22.63 -52.43 -13.69
N GLU A 29 -21.39 -52.09 -14.05
CA GLU A 29 -20.20 -52.79 -13.54
C GLU A 29 -19.91 -52.49 -12.06
N VAL A 30 -20.42 -51.35 -11.55
CA VAL A 30 -20.19 -50.88 -10.18
C VAL A 30 -21.51 -50.74 -9.39
N ALA A 31 -22.62 -51.19 -9.95
CA ALA A 31 -23.93 -51.15 -9.31
C ALA A 31 -24.15 -52.39 -8.43
N SER A 32 -24.56 -52.18 -7.20
CA SER A 32 -25.07 -53.26 -6.32
C SER A 32 -26.59 -53.40 -6.43
N ALA A 33 -27.28 -52.40 -6.97
CA ALA A 33 -28.71 -52.43 -7.27
C ALA A 33 -29.01 -53.26 -8.53
N SER A 34 -30.27 -53.71 -8.68
CA SER A 34 -30.68 -54.51 -9.84
C SER A 34 -30.62 -53.72 -11.15
N PHE A 35 -30.43 -54.41 -12.27
CA PHE A 35 -30.43 -53.80 -13.61
C PHE A 35 -31.70 -52.99 -13.89
N ALA A 36 -32.86 -53.47 -13.43
CA ALA A 36 -34.14 -52.79 -13.59
C ALA A 36 -34.22 -51.50 -12.77
N ASP A 37 -33.72 -51.51 -11.54
CA ASP A 37 -33.75 -50.33 -10.65
C ASP A 37 -32.84 -49.21 -11.18
N VAL A 38 -31.63 -49.55 -11.61
CA VAL A 38 -30.68 -48.58 -12.18
C VAL A 38 -31.25 -47.94 -13.45
N ARG A 39 -31.87 -48.73 -14.36
CA ARG A 39 -32.55 -48.19 -15.54
C ARG A 39 -33.72 -47.27 -15.17
N LYS A 40 -34.51 -47.65 -14.16
CA LYS A 40 -35.63 -46.83 -13.66
C LYS A 40 -35.12 -45.49 -13.11
N TRP A 41 -34.08 -45.50 -12.30
CA TRP A 41 -33.48 -44.28 -11.75
C TRP A 41 -32.87 -43.38 -12.82
N ALA A 42 -32.16 -43.98 -13.79
CA ALA A 42 -31.62 -43.26 -14.93
C ALA A 42 -32.73 -42.55 -15.72
N GLY A 43 -33.86 -43.22 -15.97
CA GLY A 43 -35.04 -42.62 -16.59
C GLY A 43 -35.57 -41.41 -15.83
N GLN A 44 -35.71 -41.54 -14.50
CA GLN A 44 -36.15 -40.44 -13.64
C GLN A 44 -35.20 -39.23 -13.69
N LEU A 45 -33.89 -39.47 -13.65
CA LEU A 45 -32.88 -38.39 -13.73
C LEU A 45 -32.87 -37.69 -15.09
N MET A 46 -33.16 -38.41 -16.18
CA MET A 46 -33.34 -37.82 -17.50
C MET A 46 -34.61 -36.97 -17.58
N ASP A 47 -35.70 -37.41 -16.96
CA ASP A 47 -36.97 -36.67 -16.94
C ASP A 47 -36.89 -35.40 -16.08
N GLU A 48 -36.13 -35.45 -14.99
CA GLU A 48 -35.78 -34.31 -14.13
C GLU A 48 -34.79 -33.34 -14.80
N GLY A 49 -34.15 -33.74 -15.89
CA GLY A 49 -33.19 -32.92 -16.63
C GLY A 49 -31.85 -32.73 -15.92
N LEU A 50 -31.49 -33.63 -15.00
CA LEU A 50 -30.19 -33.63 -14.30
C LEU A 50 -29.10 -34.32 -15.13
N VAL A 51 -29.51 -35.24 -16.01
CA VAL A 51 -28.62 -36.06 -16.84
C VAL A 51 -29.07 -35.99 -18.28
N GLU A 52 -28.12 -35.77 -19.18
CA GLU A 52 -28.39 -35.66 -20.62
C GLU A 52 -27.50 -36.57 -21.45
N SER A 53 -28.00 -36.99 -22.61
CA SER A 53 -27.25 -37.84 -23.53
C SER A 53 -26.13 -37.06 -24.22
N VAL A 54 -24.94 -37.63 -24.29
CA VAL A 54 -23.77 -37.09 -25.01
C VAL A 54 -23.31 -38.08 -26.08
N TRP A 55 -22.91 -37.57 -27.25
CA TRP A 55 -22.35 -38.40 -28.31
C TRP A 55 -20.83 -38.49 -28.16
N THR A 56 -20.32 -39.71 -28.00
CA THR A 56 -18.89 -40.01 -28.00
C THR A 56 -18.57 -40.94 -29.18
N PRO A 57 -17.31 -41.09 -29.58
CA PRO A 57 -16.92 -42.08 -30.58
C PRO A 57 -17.27 -43.53 -30.21
N GLN A 58 -17.45 -43.83 -28.92
CA GLN A 58 -17.88 -45.14 -28.42
C GLN A 58 -19.40 -45.35 -28.49
N GLY A 59 -20.17 -44.29 -28.70
CA GLY A 59 -21.63 -44.32 -28.79
C GLY A 59 -22.31 -43.22 -27.99
N ILE A 60 -23.61 -43.38 -27.76
CA ILE A 60 -24.37 -42.46 -26.91
C ILE A 60 -24.21 -42.87 -25.45
N HIS A 61 -23.63 -41.98 -24.67
CA HIS A 61 -23.54 -42.07 -23.22
C HIS A 61 -24.42 -40.99 -22.59
N TRP A 62 -24.39 -40.91 -21.26
CA TRP A 62 -25.05 -39.88 -20.48
C TRP A 62 -24.06 -39.24 -19.54
N ALA A 63 -24.16 -37.92 -19.38
CA ALA A 63 -23.34 -37.11 -18.49
C ALA A 63 -24.25 -36.19 -17.66
N LEU A 64 -23.72 -35.63 -16.58
CA LEU A 64 -24.40 -34.54 -15.88
C LEU A 64 -24.66 -33.38 -16.84
N LYS A 65 -25.81 -32.72 -16.68
CA LYS A 65 -26.21 -31.62 -17.56
C LYS A 65 -25.14 -30.53 -17.67
N ASP A 66 -24.53 -30.16 -16.55
CA ASP A 66 -23.49 -29.12 -16.50
C ASP A 66 -22.17 -29.54 -17.16
N HIS A 67 -21.97 -30.84 -17.40
CA HIS A 67 -20.80 -31.38 -18.12
C HIS A 67 -21.03 -31.46 -19.64
N VAL A 68 -22.27 -31.37 -20.12
CA VAL A 68 -22.58 -31.45 -21.56
C VAL A 68 -21.76 -30.46 -22.40
N PRO A 69 -21.56 -29.18 -22.00
CA PRO A 69 -20.76 -28.24 -22.77
C PRO A 69 -19.30 -28.66 -23.01
N THR A 70 -18.72 -29.44 -22.09
CA THR A 70 -17.38 -30.04 -22.22
C THR A 70 -17.37 -31.06 -23.36
N TYR A 71 -18.35 -31.98 -23.39
CA TYR A 71 -18.47 -32.97 -24.46
C TYR A 71 -18.81 -32.34 -25.82
N VAL A 72 -19.59 -31.25 -25.84
CA VAL A 72 -19.87 -30.46 -27.05
C VAL A 72 -18.57 -29.85 -27.61
N ALA A 73 -17.68 -29.35 -26.76
CA ALA A 73 -16.42 -28.77 -27.19
C ALA A 73 -15.51 -29.81 -27.85
N VAL A 74 -15.38 -30.99 -27.24
CA VAL A 74 -14.48 -32.06 -27.71
C VAL A 74 -15.05 -32.80 -28.93
N TYR A 75 -16.36 -33.12 -28.94
CA TYR A 75 -16.92 -34.08 -29.90
C TYR A 75 -17.88 -33.51 -30.94
N ALA A 76 -18.42 -32.28 -30.76
CA ALA A 76 -19.46 -31.82 -31.67
C ALA A 76 -18.93 -31.52 -33.08
N GLN A 77 -19.44 -32.28 -34.05
CA GLN A 77 -19.08 -32.17 -35.46
C GLN A 77 -19.82 -30.99 -36.10
N ARG A 78 -19.07 -30.08 -36.72
CA ARG A 78 -19.67 -29.03 -37.57
C ARG A 78 -20.13 -29.65 -38.87
N SER A 79 -21.44 -29.90 -38.98
CA SER A 79 -22.05 -30.38 -40.22
C SER A 79 -23.04 -29.35 -40.76
N ARG A 80 -22.96 -29.06 -42.07
CA ARG A 80 -23.99 -28.28 -42.75
C ARG A 80 -25.22 -29.16 -42.90
N LEU A 81 -26.28 -28.82 -42.17
CA LEU A 81 -27.51 -29.59 -42.20
C LEU A 81 -28.05 -29.68 -43.64
N LYS A 82 -28.40 -30.89 -44.05
CA LYS A 82 -29.10 -31.15 -45.30
C LYS A 82 -30.61 -31.08 -45.08
N PRO A 83 -31.44 -30.90 -46.15
CA PRO A 83 -32.89 -30.78 -46.01
C PRO A 83 -33.57 -31.89 -45.17
N PRO A 84 -33.14 -33.18 -45.24
CA PRO A 84 -33.67 -34.22 -44.37
C PRO A 84 -33.43 -33.97 -42.87
N GLU A 85 -32.23 -33.48 -42.52
CA GLU A 85 -31.82 -33.21 -41.14
C GLU A 85 -32.53 -31.97 -40.59
N GLU A 86 -32.69 -30.93 -41.40
CA GLU A 86 -33.46 -29.72 -41.05
C GLU A 86 -34.93 -30.06 -40.79
N LYS A 87 -35.53 -30.90 -41.64
CA LYS A 87 -36.92 -31.36 -41.48
C LYS A 87 -37.11 -32.14 -40.18
N VAL A 88 -36.21 -33.07 -39.87
CA VAL A 88 -36.25 -33.86 -38.63
C VAL A 88 -36.05 -32.95 -37.41
N LEU A 89 -35.05 -32.06 -37.45
CA LEU A 89 -34.79 -31.12 -36.36
C LEU A 89 -35.97 -30.19 -36.10
N GLY A 90 -36.61 -29.68 -37.15
CA GLY A 90 -37.80 -28.83 -37.04
C GLY A 90 -38.94 -29.53 -36.30
N LEU A 91 -39.24 -30.79 -36.66
CA LEU A 91 -40.28 -31.58 -36.00
C LEU A 91 -39.98 -31.86 -34.52
N ILE A 92 -38.70 -32.01 -34.15
CA ILE A 92 -38.26 -32.23 -32.77
C ILE A 92 -38.29 -30.92 -31.96
N LYS A 93 -37.99 -29.77 -32.60
CA LYS A 93 -38.08 -28.44 -31.98
C LYS A 93 -39.51 -28.06 -31.60
N GLU A 94 -40.50 -28.44 -32.41
CA GLU A 94 -41.91 -28.24 -32.08
C GLU A 94 -42.33 -28.99 -30.81
N LYS A 95 -41.91 -30.25 -30.70
CA LYS A 95 -42.22 -31.13 -29.57
C LYS A 95 -41.25 -32.30 -29.56
N PRO A 96 -40.77 -32.78 -28.39
CA PRO A 96 -40.03 -34.04 -28.33
C PRO A 96 -40.83 -35.21 -28.91
N ARG A 97 -40.21 -36.04 -29.76
CA ARG A 97 -40.90 -37.13 -30.48
C ARG A 97 -40.14 -38.45 -30.40
N ALA A 98 -40.89 -39.55 -30.43
CA ALA A 98 -40.33 -40.89 -30.58
C ALA A 98 -39.97 -41.18 -32.04
N HIS A 99 -39.10 -42.17 -32.26
CA HIS A 99 -38.67 -42.57 -33.61
C HIS A 99 -39.85 -42.92 -34.54
N LYS A 100 -40.85 -43.66 -34.02
CA LYS A 100 -42.05 -44.05 -34.78
C LYS A 100 -42.86 -42.85 -35.27
N ASP A 101 -42.98 -41.81 -34.45
CA ASP A 101 -43.67 -40.57 -34.82
C ASP A 101 -42.90 -39.79 -35.87
N LEU A 102 -41.56 -39.73 -35.73
CA LEU A 102 -40.69 -39.09 -36.72
C LEU A 102 -40.80 -39.79 -38.07
N ALA A 103 -40.72 -41.13 -38.10
CA ALA A 103 -40.87 -41.92 -39.34
C ALA A 103 -42.21 -41.65 -40.04
N ARG A 104 -43.31 -41.60 -39.28
CA ARG A 104 -44.65 -41.31 -39.81
C ARG A 104 -44.75 -39.90 -40.41
N LEU A 105 -44.19 -38.90 -39.73
CA LEU A 105 -44.32 -37.48 -40.11
C LEU A 105 -43.35 -37.08 -41.23
N THR A 106 -42.13 -37.63 -41.22
CA THR A 106 -41.13 -37.32 -42.24
C THR A 106 -41.37 -38.09 -43.54
N LYS A 107 -42.04 -39.26 -43.45
CA LYS A 107 -42.19 -40.25 -44.53
C LYS A 107 -40.85 -40.73 -45.08
N MET A 108 -39.82 -40.74 -44.23
CA MET A 108 -38.49 -41.23 -44.60
C MET A 108 -38.41 -42.73 -44.35
N GLU A 109 -37.62 -43.41 -45.18
CA GLU A 109 -37.22 -44.79 -44.90
C GLU A 109 -36.43 -44.85 -43.59
N LYS A 110 -36.49 -45.99 -42.91
CA LYS A 110 -35.94 -46.17 -41.57
C LYS A 110 -34.45 -45.82 -41.49
N ASP A 111 -33.69 -46.18 -42.52
CA ASP A 111 -32.24 -45.96 -42.55
C ASP A 111 -31.90 -44.48 -42.77
N ASP A 112 -32.63 -43.79 -43.65
CA ASP A 112 -32.45 -42.35 -43.88
C ASP A 112 -32.78 -41.52 -42.64
N LEU A 113 -33.84 -41.90 -41.91
CA LEU A 113 -34.19 -41.24 -40.65
C LEU A 113 -33.13 -41.49 -39.55
N ASN A 114 -32.63 -42.72 -39.45
CA ASN A 114 -31.56 -43.05 -38.50
C ASN A 114 -30.28 -42.26 -38.80
N GLU A 115 -29.95 -42.11 -40.08
CA GLU A 115 -28.79 -41.34 -40.49
C GLU A 115 -28.96 -39.84 -40.21
N ALA A 116 -30.14 -39.28 -40.46
CA ALA A 116 -30.46 -37.89 -40.10
C ALA A 116 -30.35 -37.66 -38.58
N LEU A 117 -30.91 -38.56 -37.76
CA LEU A 117 -30.83 -38.47 -36.29
C LEU A 117 -29.38 -38.57 -35.78
N ARG A 118 -28.59 -39.51 -36.32
CA ARG A 118 -27.16 -39.66 -35.96
C ARG A 118 -26.37 -38.40 -36.22
N LYS A 119 -26.60 -37.72 -37.35
CA LYS A 119 -25.92 -36.46 -37.66
C LYS A 119 -26.33 -35.33 -36.74
N LEU A 120 -27.61 -35.22 -36.40
CA LEU A 120 -28.10 -34.22 -35.45
C LEU A 120 -27.50 -34.42 -34.04
N GLU A 121 -27.26 -35.66 -33.63
CA GLU A 121 -26.61 -35.98 -32.36
C GLU A 121 -25.12 -35.73 -32.36
N ARG A 122 -24.42 -36.07 -33.45
CA ARG A 122 -23.00 -35.73 -33.65
C ARG A 122 -22.79 -34.22 -33.66
N ALA A 123 -23.77 -33.46 -34.15
CA ALA A 123 -23.79 -32.00 -34.07
C ALA A 123 -24.28 -31.46 -32.71
N TYR A 124 -24.69 -32.34 -31.78
CA TYR A 124 -25.25 -32.01 -30.48
C TYR A 124 -26.53 -31.15 -30.52
N LEU A 125 -27.25 -31.12 -31.64
CA LEU A 125 -28.52 -30.38 -31.80
C LEU A 125 -29.73 -31.12 -31.23
N VAL A 126 -29.58 -32.43 -31.00
CA VAL A 126 -30.61 -33.30 -30.45
C VAL A 126 -30.01 -34.15 -29.33
N GLY A 127 -30.79 -34.36 -28.26
CA GLY A 127 -30.53 -35.34 -27.21
C GLY A 127 -31.61 -36.44 -27.17
N ARG A 128 -31.32 -37.51 -26.44
CA ARG A 128 -32.20 -38.65 -26.21
C ARG A 128 -32.53 -38.79 -24.73
N ARG A 129 -33.77 -39.18 -24.44
CA ARG A 129 -34.21 -39.64 -23.12
C ARG A 129 -35.20 -40.79 -23.24
N GLY A 130 -35.50 -41.42 -22.12
CA GLY A 130 -36.45 -42.53 -22.04
C GLY A 130 -35.76 -43.89 -21.96
N VAL A 131 -36.41 -44.81 -21.25
CA VAL A 131 -35.86 -46.13 -20.88
C VAL A 131 -36.31 -47.22 -21.85
N GLU A 132 -37.62 -47.35 -22.07
CA GLU A 132 -38.23 -48.35 -22.96
C GLU A 132 -38.48 -47.80 -24.38
N GLU A 133 -38.89 -46.55 -24.49
CA GLU A 133 -39.04 -45.83 -25.77
C GLU A 133 -38.14 -44.60 -25.79
N THR A 134 -37.30 -44.49 -26.83
CA THR A 134 -36.39 -43.36 -27.01
C THR A 134 -37.16 -42.15 -27.55
N ILE A 135 -37.15 -41.07 -26.78
CA ILE A 135 -37.70 -39.77 -27.15
C ILE A 135 -36.54 -38.83 -27.47
N TYR A 136 -36.60 -38.22 -28.65
CA TYR A 136 -35.64 -37.21 -29.08
C TYR A 136 -36.15 -35.82 -28.72
N PHE A 137 -35.26 -34.97 -28.18
CA PHE A 137 -35.55 -33.58 -27.85
C PHE A 137 -34.49 -32.65 -28.45
N ALA A 138 -34.89 -31.45 -28.84
CA ALA A 138 -33.97 -30.46 -29.39
C ALA A 138 -33.21 -29.77 -28.26
N ARG A 139 -31.95 -29.44 -28.51
CA ARG A 139 -31.13 -28.64 -27.61
C ARG A 139 -30.25 -27.67 -28.40
N GLU A 140 -29.86 -26.59 -27.74
CA GLU A 140 -28.86 -25.67 -28.27
C GLU A 140 -27.47 -26.02 -27.72
N PRO A 141 -26.48 -26.29 -28.59
CA PRO A 141 -25.17 -26.72 -28.15
C PRO A 141 -24.41 -25.53 -27.56
N GLN A 142 -24.33 -25.47 -26.23
CA GLN A 142 -23.40 -24.59 -25.53
C GLN A 142 -22.01 -25.23 -25.54
N ARG A 143 -20.98 -24.48 -25.91
CA ARG A 143 -19.63 -25.00 -26.11
C ARG A 143 -18.68 -24.34 -25.11
N ALA A 144 -18.00 -25.14 -24.30
CA ALA A 144 -16.90 -24.69 -23.44
C ALA A 144 -15.61 -24.41 -24.26
N LYS A 145 -14.58 -23.84 -23.62
CA LYS A 145 -13.25 -23.71 -24.22
C LYS A 145 -12.68 -25.10 -24.51
N PHE A 146 -12.10 -25.30 -25.70
CA PHE A 146 -11.69 -26.62 -26.17
C PHE A 146 -10.58 -27.24 -25.31
N GLU A 147 -9.51 -26.49 -25.03
CA GLU A 147 -8.38 -26.91 -24.20
C GLU A 147 -8.85 -27.40 -22.82
N GLU A 148 -9.50 -26.53 -22.04
CA GLU A 148 -10.04 -26.87 -20.71
C GLU A 148 -11.02 -28.05 -20.74
N ALA A 149 -11.79 -28.20 -21.83
CA ALA A 149 -12.70 -29.32 -21.99
C ALA A 149 -11.96 -30.64 -22.22
N LEU A 150 -10.90 -30.62 -23.03
CA LEU A 150 -10.06 -31.77 -23.29
C LEU A 150 -9.30 -32.21 -22.03
N ASP A 151 -8.75 -31.26 -21.28
CA ASP A 151 -8.10 -31.49 -19.98
C ASP A 151 -9.03 -32.22 -19.02
N LYS A 152 -10.28 -31.74 -18.90
CA LYS A 152 -11.31 -32.34 -18.04
C LYS A 152 -11.64 -33.77 -18.48
N VAL A 153 -11.83 -34.01 -19.78
CA VAL A 153 -12.17 -35.34 -20.30
C VAL A 153 -11.03 -36.33 -20.07
N LEU A 154 -9.78 -35.93 -20.35
CA LEU A 154 -8.59 -36.76 -20.12
C LEU A 154 -8.38 -37.05 -18.62
N THR A 155 -8.50 -36.03 -17.77
CA THR A 155 -8.38 -36.18 -16.31
C THR A 155 -9.43 -37.14 -15.77
N LYS A 156 -10.70 -37.01 -16.19
CA LYS A 156 -11.79 -37.93 -15.80
C LYS A 156 -11.59 -39.35 -16.32
N ARG A 157 -10.89 -39.51 -17.44
CA ARG A 157 -10.53 -40.83 -17.98
C ARG A 157 -9.46 -41.49 -17.12
N LEU A 158 -8.38 -40.75 -16.82
CA LEU A 158 -7.30 -41.23 -15.96
C LEU A 158 -7.75 -41.49 -14.51
N GLU A 159 -8.71 -40.72 -14.00
CA GLU A 159 -9.27 -40.87 -12.64
C GLU A 159 -9.93 -42.23 -12.38
N VAL A 160 -10.43 -42.89 -13.43
CA VAL A 160 -11.17 -44.16 -13.32
C VAL A 160 -10.35 -45.31 -13.85
N ASP A 161 -9.74 -45.13 -15.02
CA ASP A 161 -9.16 -46.22 -15.78
C ASP A 161 -7.61 -46.19 -15.74
N GLY A 162 -6.97 -45.15 -15.19
CA GLY A 162 -5.49 -45.04 -15.16
C GLY A 162 -4.79 -46.21 -14.44
N PRO A 163 -3.55 -46.60 -14.84
CA PRO A 163 -2.70 -45.96 -15.86
C PRO A 163 -3.05 -46.36 -17.31
N HIS A 164 -2.90 -45.44 -18.27
CA HIS A 164 -3.12 -45.66 -19.71
C HIS A 164 -2.05 -45.00 -20.57
N SER A 165 -1.73 -45.55 -21.75
CA SER A 165 -0.88 -44.85 -22.72
C SER A 165 -1.65 -43.76 -23.48
N ALA A 166 -0.92 -42.80 -24.07
CA ALA A 166 -1.53 -41.78 -24.93
C ALA A 166 -2.29 -42.41 -26.10
N GLN A 167 -1.76 -43.49 -26.68
CA GLN A 167 -2.40 -44.24 -27.76
C GLN A 167 -3.72 -44.89 -27.31
N GLU A 168 -3.75 -45.49 -26.11
CA GLU A 168 -4.97 -46.09 -25.56
C GLU A 168 -6.05 -45.03 -25.30
N LEU A 169 -5.65 -43.86 -24.80
CA LEU A 169 -6.55 -42.71 -24.58
C LEU A 169 -7.06 -42.12 -25.90
N ALA A 170 -6.18 -41.95 -26.89
CA ALA A 170 -6.54 -41.46 -28.22
C ALA A 170 -7.58 -42.37 -28.90
N VAL A 171 -7.37 -43.69 -28.85
CA VAL A 171 -8.34 -44.68 -29.35
C VAL A 171 -9.65 -44.64 -28.57
N ALA A 172 -9.58 -44.56 -27.24
CA ALA A 172 -10.78 -44.52 -26.40
C ALA A 172 -11.64 -43.28 -26.68
N LEU A 173 -10.99 -42.12 -26.83
CA LEU A 173 -11.63 -40.83 -27.05
C LEU A 173 -11.90 -40.53 -28.54
N GLY A 174 -11.36 -41.31 -29.48
CA GLY A 174 -11.46 -41.05 -30.92
C GLY A 174 -10.84 -39.72 -31.34
N LEU A 175 -9.68 -39.40 -30.77
CA LEU A 175 -8.89 -38.19 -31.02
C LEU A 175 -7.56 -38.56 -31.67
N GLU A 176 -6.88 -37.58 -32.28
CA GLU A 176 -5.53 -37.75 -32.82
C GLU A 176 -4.53 -37.99 -31.68
N PRO A 177 -3.64 -38.99 -31.78
CA PRO A 177 -2.66 -39.31 -30.73
C PRO A 177 -1.76 -38.13 -30.35
N GLU A 178 -1.31 -37.35 -31.33
CA GLU A 178 -0.41 -36.21 -31.11
C GLU A 178 -1.05 -35.13 -30.24
N LEU A 179 -2.36 -34.88 -30.43
CA LEU A 179 -3.12 -33.93 -29.61
C LEU A 179 -3.24 -34.43 -28.16
N VAL A 180 -3.47 -35.73 -27.98
CA VAL A 180 -3.57 -36.33 -26.64
C VAL A 180 -2.22 -36.29 -25.93
N GLU A 181 -1.12 -36.56 -26.64
CA GLU A 181 0.23 -36.43 -26.08
C GLU A 181 0.57 -35.00 -25.67
N GLU A 182 0.22 -34.00 -26.48
CA GLU A 182 0.43 -32.58 -26.15
C GLU A 182 -0.29 -32.20 -24.85
N VAL A 183 -1.58 -32.51 -24.76
CA VAL A 183 -2.35 -32.21 -23.54
C VAL A 183 -1.85 -32.98 -22.32
N LEU A 184 -1.45 -34.25 -22.48
CA LEU A 184 -0.89 -35.02 -21.36
C LEU A 184 0.46 -34.44 -20.88
N ARG A 185 1.27 -33.88 -21.77
CA ARG A 185 2.50 -33.17 -21.39
C ARG A 185 2.20 -31.86 -20.66
N ASP A 186 1.19 -31.13 -21.10
CA ASP A 186 0.75 -29.91 -20.41
C ASP A 186 0.25 -30.25 -18.99
N LEU A 187 -0.63 -31.25 -18.86
CA LEU A 187 -1.11 -31.75 -17.57
C LEU A 187 0.01 -32.30 -16.67
N GLU A 188 1.05 -32.88 -17.26
CA GLU A 188 2.25 -33.31 -16.54
C GLU A 188 3.09 -32.11 -16.05
N SER A 189 3.26 -31.09 -16.89
CA SER A 189 3.94 -29.85 -16.51
C SER A 189 3.21 -29.08 -15.41
N GLU A 190 1.88 -29.19 -15.37
CA GLU A 190 1.02 -28.64 -14.32
C GLU A 190 1.02 -29.48 -13.03
N GLY A 191 1.54 -30.71 -13.08
CA GLY A 191 1.62 -31.65 -11.96
C GLY A 191 0.32 -32.39 -11.65
N ILE A 192 -0.64 -32.43 -12.58
CA ILE A 192 -1.91 -33.14 -12.45
C ILE A 192 -1.74 -34.63 -12.78
N VAL A 193 -0.92 -34.91 -13.80
CA VAL A 193 -0.65 -36.24 -14.34
C VAL A 193 0.83 -36.57 -14.15
N SER A 194 1.14 -37.83 -13.88
CA SER A 194 2.50 -38.36 -13.88
C SER A 194 2.63 -39.48 -14.89
N SER A 195 3.75 -39.49 -15.59
CA SER A 195 4.07 -40.50 -16.57
C SER A 195 5.12 -41.51 -16.10
N GLY A 196 5.13 -42.70 -16.69
CA GLY A 196 6.09 -43.76 -16.36
C GLY A 196 5.71 -45.14 -16.91
N HIS A 197 6.58 -46.11 -16.67
CA HIS A 197 6.31 -47.52 -16.95
C HIS A 197 5.73 -48.21 -15.72
N PHE A 198 4.42 -48.04 -15.50
CA PHE A 198 3.74 -48.58 -14.32
C PHE A 198 3.41 -50.07 -14.44
N LEU A 199 3.23 -50.57 -15.66
CA LEU A 199 3.00 -51.99 -15.97
C LEU A 199 4.17 -52.57 -16.76
N VAL A 200 4.58 -53.80 -16.41
CA VAL A 200 5.64 -54.54 -17.12
C VAL A 200 5.14 -54.89 -18.53
N ASP A 201 6.01 -54.72 -19.54
CA ASP A 201 5.74 -54.96 -20.98
C ASP A 201 4.70 -54.04 -21.64
N LYS A 202 4.46 -52.85 -21.08
CA LYS A 202 3.61 -51.80 -21.67
C LYS A 202 4.42 -50.57 -22.07
N GLU A 203 3.94 -49.88 -23.11
CA GLU A 203 4.47 -48.59 -23.53
C GLU A 203 4.30 -47.54 -22.42
N PHE A 204 4.89 -46.36 -22.60
CA PHE A 204 4.84 -45.26 -21.65
C PHE A 204 3.39 -44.90 -21.28
N GLN A 205 3.07 -44.88 -19.98
CA GLN A 205 1.71 -44.67 -19.48
C GLN A 205 1.62 -43.42 -18.61
N TYR A 206 0.40 -42.93 -18.46
CA TYR A 206 0.03 -41.77 -17.68
C TYR A 206 -0.99 -42.18 -16.62
N MET A 207 -0.88 -41.61 -15.42
CA MET A 207 -1.90 -41.70 -14.36
C MET A 207 -1.96 -40.40 -13.57
N LEU A 208 -3.01 -40.19 -12.78
CA LEU A 208 -3.05 -39.02 -11.91
C LEU A 208 -1.91 -39.06 -10.89
N THR A 209 -1.22 -37.94 -10.70
CA THR A 209 -0.11 -37.82 -9.75
C THR A 209 -0.53 -38.23 -8.33
N ARG A 210 -1.75 -37.88 -7.91
CA ARG A 210 -2.30 -38.30 -6.61
C ARG A 210 -2.43 -39.83 -6.47
N ASP A 211 -2.72 -40.54 -7.56
CA ASP A 211 -2.89 -42.00 -7.53
C ASP A 211 -1.54 -42.71 -7.53
N LEU A 212 -0.54 -42.17 -8.26
CA LEU A 212 0.85 -42.62 -8.16
C LEU A 212 1.37 -42.47 -6.72
N GLN A 213 1.17 -41.29 -6.11
CA GLN A 213 1.55 -41.06 -4.72
C GLN A 213 0.86 -42.04 -3.77
N ARG A 214 -0.44 -42.32 -3.94
CA ARG A 214 -1.15 -43.34 -3.15
C ARG A 214 -0.55 -44.74 -3.31
N LEU A 215 -0.16 -45.13 -4.52
CA LEU A 215 0.46 -46.44 -4.77
C LEU A 215 1.86 -46.56 -4.15
N GLN A 216 2.64 -45.47 -4.14
CA GLN A 216 3.97 -45.43 -3.52
C GLN A 216 3.92 -45.57 -1.98
N ARG A 217 2.77 -45.31 -1.34
CA ARG A 217 2.57 -45.32 0.13
C ARG A 217 2.32 -46.69 0.77
N LYS A 218 2.68 -47.80 0.12
CA LYS A 218 2.45 -49.14 0.67
C LYS A 218 3.29 -49.36 1.95
N GLY A 219 2.70 -49.14 3.13
CA GLY A 219 3.36 -49.21 4.44
C GLY A 219 3.35 -47.91 5.26
N GLU A 220 2.81 -46.81 4.72
CA GLU A 220 2.70 -45.51 5.39
C GLU A 220 1.47 -45.45 6.31
N THR A 221 1.62 -44.92 7.53
CA THR A 221 0.55 -44.88 8.55
C THR A 221 0.04 -43.47 8.86
N ARG A 222 0.74 -42.44 8.38
CA ARG A 222 0.37 -41.04 8.58
C ARG A 222 -0.92 -40.68 7.84
N GLU A 223 -1.71 -39.77 8.42
CA GLU A 223 -2.90 -39.23 7.77
C GLU A 223 -2.51 -38.34 6.59
N VAL A 224 -3.30 -38.44 5.52
CA VAL A 224 -3.08 -37.73 4.26
C VAL A 224 -4.19 -36.71 4.06
N PHE A 225 -3.81 -35.47 3.78
CA PHE A 225 -4.72 -34.38 3.46
C PHE A 225 -4.34 -33.75 2.12
N ASP A 226 -5.32 -33.18 1.42
CA ASP A 226 -5.03 -32.38 0.22
C ASP A 226 -4.65 -30.94 0.57
N GLU A 227 -3.94 -30.27 -0.33
CA GLU A 227 -3.48 -28.89 -0.15
C GLU A 227 -4.63 -27.89 0.06
N ASN A 228 -5.81 -28.13 -0.55
CA ASN A 228 -6.98 -27.27 -0.39
C ASN A 228 -7.59 -27.38 1.01
N GLN A 229 -7.58 -28.57 1.63
CA GLN A 229 -8.00 -28.76 3.02
C GLN A 229 -7.10 -27.98 3.98
N VAL A 230 -5.78 -28.04 3.77
CA VAL A 230 -4.81 -27.28 4.57
C VAL A 230 -5.04 -25.78 4.40
N LYS A 231 -5.19 -25.32 3.16
CA LYS A 231 -5.47 -23.92 2.84
C LYS A 231 -6.77 -23.42 3.48
N ALA A 232 -7.86 -24.18 3.39
CA ALA A 232 -9.14 -23.82 4.00
C ALA A 232 -9.06 -23.70 5.54
N LEU A 233 -8.31 -24.59 6.19
CA LEU A 233 -8.06 -24.50 7.64
C LEU A 233 -7.23 -23.25 7.97
N LEU A 234 -6.14 -22.99 7.24
CA LEU A 234 -5.28 -21.84 7.50
C LEU A 234 -6.03 -20.52 7.29
N LEU A 235 -6.87 -20.40 6.26
CA LEU A 235 -7.69 -19.20 6.03
C LEU A 235 -8.63 -18.95 7.21
N ASP A 236 -9.31 -19.99 7.72
CA ASP A 236 -10.14 -19.88 8.91
C ASP A 236 -9.33 -19.47 10.14
N LYS A 237 -8.15 -20.09 10.34
CA LYS A 237 -7.26 -19.77 11.46
C LYS A 237 -6.75 -18.33 11.42
N GLN A 238 -6.39 -17.81 10.25
CA GLN A 238 -5.70 -16.53 10.14
C GLN A 238 -6.64 -15.34 9.89
N PHE A 239 -7.75 -15.51 9.16
CA PHE A 239 -8.63 -14.40 8.77
C PHE A 239 -9.99 -14.38 9.47
N THR A 240 -10.29 -15.37 10.32
CA THR A 240 -11.57 -15.46 11.03
C THR A 240 -11.38 -15.36 12.55
N ASN A 241 -12.39 -14.84 13.26
CA ASN A 241 -12.44 -14.75 14.73
C ASN A 241 -11.36 -13.88 15.41
N LEU A 242 -10.82 -12.87 14.71
CA LEU A 242 -9.94 -11.86 15.29
C LEU A 242 -10.63 -10.49 15.23
N GLY A 243 -11.12 -10.03 16.37
CA GLY A 243 -11.84 -8.76 16.52
C GLY A 243 -10.99 -7.62 17.06
N THR A 244 -9.94 -7.89 17.84
CA THR A 244 -9.14 -6.85 18.54
C THR A 244 -7.64 -6.95 18.28
N LEU A 245 -6.89 -5.89 18.61
CA LEU A 245 -5.42 -5.88 18.57
C LEU A 245 -4.82 -6.99 19.45
N ASP A 246 -5.36 -7.22 20.64
CA ASP A 246 -4.82 -8.22 21.54
C ASP A 246 -5.08 -9.64 21.04
N GLU A 247 -6.24 -9.91 20.44
CA GLU A 247 -6.52 -11.20 19.79
C GLU A 247 -5.56 -11.46 18.63
N TYR A 248 -5.21 -10.43 17.85
CA TYR A 248 -4.19 -10.54 16.79
C TYR A 248 -2.84 -10.94 17.39
N PHE A 249 -2.34 -10.23 18.40
CA PHE A 249 -1.05 -10.55 19.02
C PHE A 249 -1.09 -11.87 19.82
N ASP A 250 -2.24 -12.26 20.39
CA ASP A 250 -2.38 -13.56 21.06
C ASP A 250 -2.29 -14.71 20.04
N ARG A 251 -2.70 -14.47 18.79
CA ARG A 251 -2.56 -15.41 17.67
C ARG A 251 -1.15 -15.42 17.09
N PHE A 252 -0.66 -14.27 16.64
CA PHE A 252 0.55 -14.18 15.81
C PHE A 252 1.82 -13.77 16.58
N LEU A 253 1.71 -13.31 17.83
CA LEU A 253 2.78 -12.74 18.69
C LEU A 253 3.43 -11.45 18.19
N GLU A 254 3.52 -11.27 16.88
CA GLU A 254 4.22 -10.16 16.22
C GLU A 254 3.44 -9.64 15.02
N ALA A 255 3.75 -8.42 14.60
CA ALA A 255 3.28 -7.87 13.32
C ALA A 255 4.46 -7.29 12.52
N GLY A 256 4.48 -7.53 11.21
CA GLY A 256 5.42 -6.89 10.29
C GLY A 256 4.98 -5.51 9.83
N MET A 257 3.73 -5.38 9.39
CA MET A 257 3.13 -4.11 8.98
C MET A 257 1.76 -3.92 9.65
N VAL A 258 1.42 -2.68 9.97
CA VAL A 258 0.13 -2.33 10.58
C VAL A 258 -1.06 -2.62 9.64
N LEU A 259 -0.83 -2.54 8.32
CA LEU A 259 -1.83 -2.93 7.31
C LEU A 259 -2.29 -4.39 7.49
N ASP A 260 -1.38 -5.28 7.84
CA ASP A 260 -1.68 -6.70 8.02
C ASP A 260 -2.56 -6.90 9.26
N VAL A 261 -2.28 -6.18 10.35
CA VAL A 261 -3.17 -6.16 11.53
C VAL A 261 -4.59 -5.73 11.16
N TYR A 262 -4.73 -4.73 10.28
CA TYR A 262 -6.04 -4.32 9.76
C TYR A 262 -6.69 -5.42 8.90
N ASN A 263 -5.94 -6.08 8.02
CA ASN A 263 -6.48 -7.16 7.16
C ASN A 263 -6.97 -8.37 7.95
N HIS A 264 -6.36 -8.65 9.09
CA HIS A 264 -6.68 -9.78 9.95
C HIS A 264 -7.72 -9.46 11.03
N THR A 265 -8.00 -8.19 11.34
CA THR A 265 -8.90 -7.81 12.45
C THR A 265 -10.19 -7.14 11.98
N ALA A 266 -11.33 -7.58 12.52
CA ALA A 266 -12.64 -7.02 12.16
C ALA A 266 -12.89 -5.60 12.72
N ARG A 267 -12.25 -5.21 13.83
CA ARG A 267 -12.44 -3.90 14.49
C ARG A 267 -11.11 -3.23 14.84
N PHE A 268 -10.24 -3.10 13.84
CA PHE A 268 -8.99 -2.35 13.99
C PHE A 268 -9.25 -0.89 14.38
N ASP A 269 -8.59 -0.40 15.43
CA ASP A 269 -8.62 1.00 15.85
C ASP A 269 -7.20 1.59 15.79
N TYR A 270 -6.99 2.48 14.83
CA TYR A 270 -5.71 3.13 14.62
C TYR A 270 -5.34 4.11 15.76
N LYS A 271 -6.32 4.77 16.38
CA LYS A 271 -6.03 5.68 17.50
C LYS A 271 -5.54 4.90 18.72
N GLU A 272 -6.15 3.75 18.96
CA GLU A 272 -5.71 2.83 20.00
C GLU A 272 -4.30 2.31 19.73
N TRP A 273 -3.99 1.96 18.47
CA TRP A 273 -2.63 1.59 18.06
C TRP A 273 -1.61 2.69 18.40
N LEU A 274 -1.85 3.94 17.99
CA LEU A 274 -0.95 5.06 18.28
C LEU A 274 -0.78 5.29 19.79
N ARG A 275 -1.88 5.24 20.56
CA ARG A 275 -1.85 5.41 22.01
C ARG A 275 -0.99 4.34 22.69
N ARG A 276 -1.13 3.07 22.28
CA ARG A 276 -0.33 1.95 22.81
C ARG A 276 1.13 2.01 22.39
N ARG A 277 1.43 2.51 21.18
CA ARG A 277 2.80 2.80 20.73
C ARG A 277 3.45 3.90 21.56
N GLU A 278 2.74 5.00 21.79
CA GLU A 278 3.20 6.12 22.62
C GLU A 278 3.39 5.72 24.09
N ALA A 279 2.50 4.90 24.63
CA ALA A 279 2.60 4.36 25.99
C ALA A 279 3.70 3.31 26.18
N GLY A 280 4.29 2.79 25.09
CA GLY A 280 5.26 1.70 25.14
C GLY A 280 4.64 0.31 25.37
N ASP A 281 3.32 0.16 25.19
CA ASP A 281 2.64 -1.14 25.25
C ASP A 281 2.91 -1.97 24.00
N ILE A 282 3.15 -1.31 22.86
CA ILE A 282 3.56 -1.92 21.59
C ILE A 282 4.93 -1.35 21.20
N LEU A 283 5.93 -2.20 21.13
CA LEU A 283 7.32 -1.84 20.85
C LEU A 283 7.69 -2.25 19.42
N GLU A 284 8.67 -1.58 18.83
CA GLU A 284 9.22 -1.92 17.51
C GLU A 284 10.73 -2.10 17.64
N GLY A 285 11.20 -3.27 17.23
CA GLY A 285 12.59 -3.68 17.42
C GLY A 285 12.83 -5.05 16.79
N ARG A 286 14.07 -5.54 16.84
CA ARG A 286 14.45 -6.82 16.22
C ARG A 286 14.13 -8.05 17.09
N PHE A 287 12.93 -8.10 17.65
CA PHE A 287 12.53 -9.11 18.64
C PHE A 287 12.52 -10.55 18.11
N LEU A 288 12.26 -10.75 16.81
CA LEU A 288 12.16 -12.07 16.19
C LEU A 288 13.49 -12.42 15.49
N ASN A 289 14.51 -12.73 16.28
CA ASN A 289 15.85 -13.15 15.84
C ASN A 289 16.41 -12.27 14.69
N GLY A 290 16.48 -10.96 14.95
CA GLY A 290 17.02 -10.00 13.98
C GLY A 290 15.99 -9.38 13.03
N ARG A 291 14.71 -9.79 13.02
CA ARG A 291 13.67 -9.16 12.19
C ARG A 291 12.98 -8.01 12.92
N VAL A 292 12.89 -6.84 12.29
CA VAL A 292 12.18 -5.67 12.85
C VAL A 292 10.69 -5.94 12.84
N ARG A 293 10.08 -6.09 14.02
CA ARG A 293 8.66 -6.39 14.20
C ARG A 293 8.04 -5.49 15.26
N TYR A 294 6.71 -5.35 15.21
CA TYR A 294 5.92 -4.85 16.32
C TYR A 294 5.59 -5.98 17.29
N VAL A 295 5.83 -5.78 18.58
CA VAL A 295 5.56 -6.76 19.64
C VAL A 295 4.99 -6.06 20.86
N ARG A 296 4.07 -6.71 21.60
CA ARG A 296 3.57 -6.14 22.86
C ARG A 296 4.65 -6.23 23.93
N SER A 297 4.79 -5.18 24.73
CA SER A 297 5.79 -5.13 25.82
C SER A 297 5.72 -6.34 26.76
N LYS A 298 4.50 -6.84 27.06
CA LYS A 298 4.29 -8.04 27.90
C LYS A 298 4.83 -9.34 27.28
N ASP A 299 4.94 -9.42 25.95
CA ASP A 299 5.38 -10.61 25.23
C ASP A 299 6.89 -10.57 24.94
N VAL A 300 7.55 -9.42 25.07
CA VAL A 300 9.00 -9.27 24.83
C VAL A 300 9.86 -10.21 25.69
N PRO A 301 9.59 -10.44 26.99
CA PRO A 301 10.38 -11.38 27.77
C PRO A 301 10.36 -12.81 27.22
N LEU A 302 9.30 -13.21 26.51
CA LEU A 302 9.24 -14.52 25.85
C LEU A 302 10.28 -14.61 24.73
N PHE A 303 10.37 -13.58 23.90
CA PHE A 303 11.38 -13.52 22.82
C PHE A 303 12.80 -13.49 23.37
N LEU A 304 13.09 -12.69 24.39
CA LEU A 304 14.44 -12.58 24.95
C LEU A 304 14.88 -13.81 25.75
N ALA A 305 13.93 -14.58 26.28
CA ALA A 305 14.22 -15.88 26.89
C ALA A 305 14.53 -16.95 25.84
N ALA A 306 13.87 -16.89 24.68
CA ALA A 306 14.13 -17.80 23.56
C ALA A 306 15.36 -17.41 22.72
N PHE A 307 15.66 -16.11 22.62
CA PHE A 307 16.79 -15.53 21.89
C PHE A 307 17.60 -14.64 22.83
N PRO A 308 18.48 -15.21 23.67
CA PRO A 308 19.24 -14.46 24.66
C PRO A 308 20.20 -13.46 24.03
N ARG A 309 20.39 -12.31 24.71
CA ARG A 309 21.34 -11.29 24.28
C ARG A 309 22.78 -11.78 24.38
N SER A 310 23.60 -11.43 23.39
CA SER A 310 25.05 -11.63 23.48
C SER A 310 25.70 -10.62 24.44
N PRO A 311 26.83 -10.96 25.07
CA PRO A 311 27.58 -10.02 25.90
C PRO A 311 28.15 -8.85 25.05
N LEU A 312 28.14 -7.65 25.65
CA LEU A 312 28.63 -6.43 25.02
C LEU A 312 30.15 -6.31 25.09
N THR A 313 30.76 -5.79 24.02
CA THR A 313 32.13 -5.28 24.06
C THR A 313 32.20 -3.92 24.76
N GLU A 314 33.40 -3.48 25.16
CA GLU A 314 33.58 -2.14 25.75
C GLU A 314 33.10 -1.01 24.83
N PHE A 315 33.25 -1.19 23.51
CA PHE A 315 32.82 -0.19 22.54
C PHE A 315 31.29 -0.17 22.37
N GLU A 316 30.66 -1.35 22.25
CA GLU A 316 29.20 -1.47 22.20
C GLU A 316 28.55 -0.88 23.45
N ALA A 317 29.13 -1.11 24.64
CA ALA A 317 28.67 -0.51 25.89
C ALA A 317 28.72 1.03 25.85
N LYS A 318 29.82 1.62 25.35
CA LYS A 318 29.94 3.08 25.17
C LYS A 318 28.89 3.64 24.20
N VAL A 319 28.62 2.93 23.10
CA VAL A 319 27.57 3.31 22.14
C VAL A 319 26.20 3.28 22.82
N LEU A 320 25.90 2.22 23.59
CA LEU A 320 24.66 2.09 24.34
C LEU A 320 24.49 3.21 25.38
N ASP A 321 25.55 3.58 26.10
CA ASP A 321 25.50 4.68 27.09
C ASP A 321 25.16 6.02 26.44
N VAL A 322 25.72 6.32 25.26
CA VAL A 322 25.38 7.53 24.49
C VAL A 322 23.90 7.57 24.10
N ILE A 323 23.33 6.42 23.75
CA ILE A 323 21.90 6.28 23.41
C ILE A 323 21.06 6.43 24.68
N ARG A 324 21.47 5.83 25.80
CA ARG A 324 20.78 5.89 27.10
C ARG A 324 20.70 7.32 27.65
N ASP A 325 21.74 8.12 27.43
CA ASP A 325 21.77 9.55 27.80
C ASP A 325 20.86 10.43 26.92
N GLY A 326 20.34 9.90 25.81
CA GLY A 326 19.46 10.61 24.89
C GLY A 326 18.03 10.09 24.92
N ASP A 327 17.07 10.98 24.74
CA ASP A 327 15.69 10.60 24.47
C ASP A 327 15.50 10.53 22.95
N GLY A 328 15.94 9.42 22.34
CA GLY A 328 15.89 9.15 20.89
C GLY A 328 17.06 9.73 20.11
N VAL A 329 18.04 8.89 19.75
CA VAL A 329 19.28 9.31 19.08
C VAL A 329 19.42 8.64 17.71
N ASP A 330 19.82 9.37 16.68
CA ASP A 330 20.15 8.81 15.36
C ASP A 330 21.64 8.45 15.24
N LEU A 331 21.99 7.70 14.19
CA LEU A 331 23.38 7.30 13.91
C LEU A 331 24.34 8.51 13.84
N TRP A 332 23.87 9.64 13.33
CA TRP A 332 24.68 10.85 13.15
C TRP A 332 25.03 11.49 14.49
N ALA A 333 24.06 11.61 15.39
CA ALA A 333 24.25 12.15 16.73
C ALA A 333 25.12 11.24 17.59
N ILE A 334 25.01 9.91 17.45
CA ILE A 334 25.93 8.96 18.12
C ILE A 334 27.36 9.17 17.62
N THR A 335 27.55 9.20 16.30
CA THR A 335 28.87 9.40 15.67
C THR A 335 29.51 10.73 16.11
N ALA A 336 28.71 11.81 16.12
CA ALA A 336 29.18 13.14 16.51
C ALA A 336 29.58 13.23 17.99
N LYS A 337 28.89 12.52 18.88
CA LYS A 337 29.22 12.49 20.32
C LYS A 337 30.44 11.63 20.63
N LEU A 338 30.62 10.50 19.95
CA LEU A 338 31.73 9.58 20.19
C LEU A 338 33.03 10.01 19.50
N HIS A 339 32.96 10.89 18.49
CA HIS A 339 34.10 11.27 17.65
C HIS A 339 34.81 10.05 17.01
N GLU A 340 34.01 9.07 16.57
CA GLU A 340 34.47 7.79 16.03
C GLU A 340 34.06 7.62 14.56
N GLU A 341 34.62 6.61 13.88
CA GLU A 341 34.27 6.31 12.49
C GLU A 341 32.82 5.83 12.36
N ARG A 342 32.10 6.36 11.37
CA ARG A 342 30.67 6.06 11.14
C ARG A 342 30.41 4.56 10.95
N GLU A 343 31.25 3.84 10.21
CA GLU A 343 31.01 2.41 9.94
C GLU A 343 31.15 1.57 11.22
N ARG A 344 32.15 1.86 12.04
CA ARG A 344 32.33 1.21 13.34
C ARG A 344 31.16 1.45 14.30
N VAL A 345 30.63 2.67 14.35
CA VAL A 345 29.42 2.99 15.15
C VAL A 345 28.20 2.27 14.60
N LYS A 346 28.08 2.19 13.26
CA LYS A 346 26.98 1.49 12.58
C LYS A 346 26.99 -0.02 12.90
N GLU A 347 28.14 -0.69 12.81
CA GLU A 347 28.27 -2.11 13.18
C GLU A 347 27.89 -2.37 14.64
N ALA A 348 28.39 -1.53 15.57
CA ALA A 348 28.03 -1.63 16.99
C ALA A 348 26.52 -1.42 17.21
N LEU A 349 25.93 -0.43 16.54
CA LEU A 349 24.49 -0.16 16.60
C LEU A 349 23.65 -1.27 15.99
N GLU A 350 24.09 -1.89 14.89
CA GLU A 350 23.43 -3.04 14.27
C GLU A 350 23.40 -4.23 15.22
N LYS A 351 24.50 -4.50 15.94
CA LYS A 351 24.54 -5.53 16.97
C LYS A 351 23.64 -5.19 18.16
N LEU A 352 23.70 -3.96 18.68
CA LEU A 352 22.82 -3.51 19.77
C LEU A 352 21.33 -3.63 19.37
N ASP A 353 20.98 -3.34 18.12
CA ASP A 353 19.63 -3.49 17.59
C ASP A 353 19.25 -4.97 17.41
N TYR A 354 20.15 -5.80 16.88
CA TYR A 354 19.94 -7.25 16.72
C TYR A 354 19.67 -7.96 18.05
N ASP A 355 20.50 -7.69 19.05
CA ASP A 355 20.36 -8.24 20.42
C ASP A 355 19.35 -7.45 21.27
N VAL A 356 18.60 -6.51 20.66
CA VAL A 356 17.51 -5.76 21.29
C VAL A 356 17.96 -4.95 22.53
N TYR A 357 19.23 -4.55 22.62
CA TYR A 357 19.69 -3.56 23.62
C TYR A 357 19.12 -2.17 23.33
N VAL A 358 18.69 -1.94 22.09
CA VAL A 358 17.98 -0.74 21.67
C VAL A 358 16.70 -1.12 20.93
N ILE A 359 15.73 -0.21 20.94
CA ILE A 359 14.49 -0.31 20.15
C ILE A 359 14.24 0.99 19.39
N ARG A 360 13.29 0.96 18.45
CA ARG A 360 12.86 2.13 17.68
C ARG A 360 11.99 3.02 18.55
N ARG A 361 12.34 4.29 18.64
CA ARG A 361 11.49 5.29 19.29
C ARG A 361 10.26 5.53 18.44
N PHE A 362 9.09 5.58 19.07
CA PHE A 362 7.88 6.05 18.40
C PHE A 362 7.99 7.56 18.09
N GLN A 363 7.82 7.93 16.82
CA GLN A 363 7.99 9.31 16.31
C GLN A 363 6.66 9.95 15.87
N GLY A 364 5.52 9.35 16.21
CA GLY A 364 4.19 9.74 15.72
C GLY A 364 3.78 9.00 14.45
N ASP A 365 2.69 9.45 13.80
CA ASP A 365 2.24 8.94 12.50
C ASP A 365 2.94 9.68 11.35
N GLY A 366 3.53 8.92 10.44
CA GLY A 366 4.20 9.42 9.23
C GLY A 366 5.60 8.85 9.04
N TRP A 367 6.12 9.02 7.82
CA TRP A 367 7.48 8.63 7.47
C TRP A 367 8.50 9.54 8.17
N ALA A 368 9.42 8.94 8.92
CA ALA A 368 10.58 9.63 9.49
C ALA A 368 11.82 9.32 8.65
N ALA A 369 12.53 10.36 8.21
CA ALA A 369 13.73 10.20 7.38
C ALA A 369 14.89 9.49 8.10
N ARG A 370 14.81 9.35 9.43
CA ARG A 370 15.84 8.76 10.27
C ARG A 370 15.21 7.97 11.40
N ASN A 371 15.75 6.78 11.62
CA ASN A 371 15.41 5.98 12.79
C ASN A 371 16.05 6.60 14.04
N LEU A 372 15.23 6.83 15.06
CA LEU A 372 15.68 7.18 16.40
C LEU A 372 15.70 5.92 17.27
N TYR A 373 16.81 5.72 17.97
CA TYR A 373 17.00 4.59 18.88
C TYR A 373 16.91 5.05 20.33
N VAL A 374 16.34 4.19 21.18
CA VAL A 374 16.34 4.32 22.63
C VAL A 374 16.89 3.05 23.25
N ALA A 375 17.65 3.19 24.33
CA ALA A 375 18.12 2.06 25.11
C ALA A 375 16.92 1.31 25.71
N PHE A 376 16.98 -0.02 25.70
CA PHE A 376 15.88 -0.87 26.13
C PHE A 376 16.34 -1.89 27.17
N ASP A 377 15.88 -1.65 28.39
CA ASP A 377 16.12 -2.50 29.55
C ASP A 377 14.81 -3.22 29.92
N PRO A 378 14.57 -4.44 29.39
CA PRO A 378 13.35 -5.20 29.62
C PRO A 378 13.28 -5.69 31.07
N PRO A 379 12.06 -5.92 31.61
CA PRO A 379 11.92 -6.53 32.92
C PRO A 379 12.57 -7.92 32.95
N GLU A 380 13.36 -8.19 33.99
CA GLU A 380 13.93 -9.53 34.22
C GLU A 380 12.79 -10.53 34.48
N ALA A 381 12.53 -11.38 33.49
CA ALA A 381 11.61 -12.50 33.64
C ALA A 381 12.24 -13.75 33.01
N LYS A 382 12.50 -14.77 33.84
CA LYS A 382 12.87 -16.09 33.35
C LYS A 382 11.58 -16.82 32.96
N ILE A 383 11.35 -16.97 31.67
CA ILE A 383 10.24 -17.76 31.14
C ILE A 383 10.78 -19.17 30.84
N PRO A 384 10.41 -20.20 31.63
CA PRO A 384 10.77 -21.57 31.31
C PRO A 384 10.15 -21.98 29.96
N ASP A 385 10.86 -22.82 29.21
CA ASP A 385 10.37 -23.38 27.94
C ASP A 385 9.91 -22.32 26.93
N ALA A 386 10.56 -21.15 26.93
CA ALA A 386 10.24 -20.03 26.05
C ALA A 386 10.31 -20.41 24.57
N PHE A 387 11.38 -21.13 24.18
CA PHE A 387 11.56 -21.65 22.82
C PHE A 387 10.40 -22.55 22.39
N GLU A 388 10.02 -23.52 23.24
CA GLU A 388 8.88 -24.40 23.00
C GLU A 388 7.56 -23.63 22.92
N THR A 389 7.35 -22.67 23.81
CA THR A 389 6.16 -21.82 23.83
C THR A 389 6.01 -21.03 22.53
N ILE A 390 7.10 -20.47 22.02
CA ILE A 390 7.10 -19.76 20.72
C ILE A 390 6.76 -20.72 19.58
N VAL A 391 7.36 -21.91 19.51
CA VAL A 391 7.09 -22.89 18.46
C VAL A 391 5.62 -23.37 18.51
N ARG A 392 5.09 -23.66 19.70
CA ARG A 392 3.67 -24.03 19.87
C ARG A 392 2.73 -22.91 19.42
N ARG A 393 3.02 -21.66 19.77
CA ARG A 393 2.25 -20.48 19.33
C ARG A 393 2.31 -20.29 17.82
N PHE A 394 3.49 -20.49 17.22
CA PHE A 394 3.66 -20.48 15.78
C PHE A 394 2.77 -21.56 15.12
N LEU A 395 2.84 -22.81 15.56
CA LEU A 395 1.99 -23.88 15.00
C LEU A 395 0.49 -23.58 15.17
N ALA A 396 0.10 -22.95 16.27
CA ALA A 396 -1.28 -22.53 16.51
C ALA A 396 -1.78 -21.45 15.52
N ALA A 397 -0.89 -20.67 14.90
CA ALA A 397 -1.25 -19.66 13.90
C ALA A 397 -0.99 -20.11 12.45
N TYR A 398 0.11 -20.81 12.21
CA TYR A 398 0.65 -21.13 10.89
C TYR A 398 0.56 -22.61 10.52
N GLY A 399 0.29 -23.50 11.47
CA GLY A 399 0.17 -24.94 11.21
C GLY A 399 -1.18 -25.32 10.58
N PRO A 400 -1.23 -26.32 9.68
CA PRO A 400 -0.15 -27.23 9.27
C PRO A 400 0.97 -26.59 8.45
N VAL A 401 2.23 -26.95 8.72
CA VAL A 401 3.42 -26.31 8.12
C VAL A 401 4.59 -27.29 8.02
N PRO A 402 5.43 -27.25 6.96
CA PRO A 402 6.65 -28.06 6.88
C PRO A 402 7.71 -27.61 7.90
N PHE A 403 8.65 -28.50 8.23
CA PHE A 403 9.77 -28.21 9.14
C PHE A 403 10.54 -26.94 8.73
N SER A 404 10.81 -26.80 7.43
CA SER A 404 11.49 -25.63 6.86
C SER A 404 10.74 -24.33 7.15
N GLY A 405 9.41 -24.34 7.09
CA GLY A 405 8.58 -23.18 7.37
C GLY A 405 8.65 -22.74 8.83
N ILE A 406 8.68 -23.69 9.78
CA ILE A 406 8.87 -23.40 11.20
C ILE A 406 10.24 -22.75 11.41
N ARG A 407 11.28 -23.36 10.84
CA ARG A 407 12.66 -22.89 10.94
C ARG A 407 12.83 -21.48 10.38
N GLU A 408 12.29 -21.20 9.20
CA GLU A 408 12.48 -19.94 8.48
C GLU A 408 11.75 -18.75 9.12
N TRP A 409 10.66 -18.98 9.86
CA TRP A 409 9.91 -17.90 10.49
C TRP A 409 10.74 -17.11 11.50
N ALA A 410 11.46 -17.80 12.39
CA ALA A 410 12.31 -17.19 13.41
C ALA A 410 13.80 -17.50 13.26
N ARG A 411 14.21 -18.11 12.14
CA ARG A 411 15.60 -18.58 11.89
C ARG A 411 16.10 -19.48 13.03
N PHE A 412 15.30 -20.47 13.40
CA PHE A 412 15.67 -21.42 14.45
C PHE A 412 16.86 -22.29 14.01
N GLU A 413 17.70 -22.65 14.98
CA GLU A 413 18.77 -23.62 14.76
C GLU A 413 18.19 -25.02 14.51
N TRP A 414 18.75 -25.73 13.53
CA TRP A 414 18.21 -27.00 13.04
C TRP A 414 18.10 -28.04 14.16
N ASP A 415 19.22 -28.32 14.84
CA ASP A 415 19.33 -29.39 15.84
C ASP A 415 18.46 -29.13 17.09
N GLU A 416 18.25 -27.87 17.45
CA GLU A 416 17.39 -27.51 18.58
C GLU A 416 15.91 -27.66 18.23
N LEU A 417 15.52 -27.21 17.04
CA LEU A 417 14.16 -27.35 16.57
C LEU A 417 13.79 -28.82 16.33
N GLU A 418 14.66 -29.61 15.71
CA GLU A 418 14.44 -31.05 15.47
C GLU A 418 14.17 -31.81 16.78
N ARG A 419 15.06 -31.66 17.77
CA ARG A 419 14.90 -32.27 19.10
C ARG A 419 13.61 -31.85 19.79
N LEU A 420 13.21 -30.58 19.65
CA LEU A 420 11.95 -30.11 20.20
C LEU A 420 10.75 -30.77 19.50
N MET A 421 10.75 -30.80 18.16
CA MET A 421 9.64 -31.34 17.39
C MET A 421 9.46 -32.84 17.63
N ASP A 422 10.56 -33.61 17.72
CA ASP A 422 10.52 -35.03 18.07
C ASP A 422 9.91 -35.25 19.46
N ARG A 423 10.34 -34.47 20.47
CA ARG A 423 9.77 -34.52 21.82
C ARG A 423 8.27 -34.19 21.83
N LEU A 424 7.87 -33.13 21.12
CA LEU A 424 6.45 -32.73 21.04
C LEU A 424 5.59 -33.79 20.35
N GLU A 425 6.17 -34.55 19.41
CA GLU A 425 5.50 -35.66 18.73
C GLU A 425 5.37 -36.87 19.66
N GLU A 426 6.43 -37.23 20.40
CA GLU A 426 6.42 -38.27 21.42
C GLU A 426 5.40 -38.00 22.54
N GLU A 427 5.28 -36.73 22.97
CA GLU A 427 4.29 -36.26 23.93
C GLU A 427 2.86 -36.21 23.35
N GLY A 428 2.70 -36.40 22.03
CA GLY A 428 1.43 -36.36 21.34
C GLY A 428 0.80 -34.98 21.27
N VAL A 429 1.61 -33.91 21.31
CA VAL A 429 1.19 -32.52 21.16
C VAL A 429 1.06 -32.15 19.67
N VAL A 430 2.05 -32.58 18.88
CA VAL A 430 2.07 -32.41 17.42
C VAL A 430 1.93 -33.76 16.73
N THR A 431 1.59 -33.75 15.47
CA THR A 431 1.51 -34.95 14.63
C THR A 431 2.03 -34.61 13.24
N ARG A 432 2.83 -35.50 12.65
CA ARG A 432 3.21 -35.41 11.22
C ARG A 432 2.08 -35.92 10.34
N ILE A 433 1.71 -35.09 9.37
CA ILE A 433 0.75 -35.42 8.31
C ILE A 433 1.44 -35.36 6.96
N LEU A 434 0.84 -36.02 5.98
CA LEU A 434 1.24 -35.93 4.59
C LEU A 434 0.25 -35.03 3.85
N VAL A 435 0.77 -34.03 3.15
CA VAL A 435 -0.05 -33.11 2.36
C VAL A 435 0.23 -33.36 0.88
N THR A 436 -0.83 -33.66 0.13
CA THR A 436 -0.77 -33.92 -1.31
C THR A 436 -1.21 -32.69 -2.11
N GLY A 437 -0.30 -32.19 -2.93
CA GLY A 437 -0.55 -31.21 -3.97
C GLY A 437 0.28 -31.54 -5.20
N LYS A 438 0.97 -30.54 -5.76
CA LYS A 438 1.97 -30.74 -6.84
C LYS A 438 3.11 -31.67 -6.44
N ALA A 439 3.48 -31.64 -5.17
CA ALA A 439 4.40 -32.59 -4.55
C ALA A 439 3.82 -33.07 -3.21
N GLU A 440 4.20 -34.27 -2.80
CA GLU A 440 3.91 -34.75 -1.45
C GLU A 440 4.87 -34.08 -0.46
N SER A 441 4.32 -33.45 0.58
CA SER A 441 5.11 -32.77 1.60
C SER A 441 4.71 -33.24 2.99
N GLU A 442 5.72 -33.42 3.84
CA GLU A 442 5.53 -33.69 5.26
C GLU A 442 5.30 -32.37 6.00
N MET A 443 4.24 -32.31 6.80
CA MET A 443 3.91 -31.13 7.61
C MET A 443 3.60 -31.51 9.05
N TYR A 444 3.91 -30.60 9.97
CA TYR A 444 3.55 -30.69 11.38
C TYR A 444 2.25 -29.92 11.63
N VAL A 445 1.37 -30.54 12.41
CA VAL A 445 0.11 -29.94 12.86
C VAL A 445 -0.07 -30.18 14.35
N LEU A 446 -0.69 -29.24 15.06
CA LEU A 446 -1.12 -29.47 16.44
C LEU A 446 -2.22 -30.52 16.47
N LYS A 447 -2.18 -31.43 17.44
CA LYS A 447 -3.19 -32.48 17.57
C LYS A 447 -4.61 -31.91 17.74
N ASP A 448 -4.74 -30.76 18.38
CA ASP A 448 -6.01 -30.05 18.57
C ASP A 448 -6.60 -29.52 17.25
N ASP A 449 -5.78 -29.30 16.22
CA ASP A 449 -6.21 -28.82 14.90
C ASP A 449 -6.64 -29.96 13.97
N LEU A 450 -6.24 -31.21 14.24
CA LEU A 450 -6.58 -32.38 13.39
C LEU A 450 -8.10 -32.57 13.18
N PRO A 451 -8.98 -32.44 14.20
CA PRO A 451 -10.42 -32.55 13.98
C PRO A 451 -10.96 -31.49 13.00
N ALA A 452 -10.43 -30.26 13.06
CA ALA A 452 -10.82 -29.19 12.16
C ALA A 452 -10.31 -29.45 10.73
N LEU A 453 -9.07 -29.94 10.60
CA LEU A 453 -8.49 -30.32 9.31
C LEU A 453 -9.28 -31.44 8.63
N ARG A 454 -9.66 -32.49 9.37
CA ARG A 454 -10.52 -33.58 8.86
C ARG A 454 -11.89 -33.06 8.38
N LYS A 455 -12.44 -32.04 9.06
CA LYS A 455 -13.73 -31.42 8.71
C LYS A 455 -13.62 -30.47 7.50
N ALA A 456 -12.42 -30.01 7.15
CA ALA A 456 -12.20 -29.13 6.00
C ALA A 456 -12.37 -29.82 4.64
N ALA A 457 -12.53 -31.15 4.62
CA ALA A 457 -12.76 -31.94 3.40
C ALA A 457 -13.96 -31.42 2.58
N GLY A 458 -13.73 -31.15 1.29
CA GLY A 458 -14.78 -30.73 0.35
C GLY A 458 -15.23 -29.27 0.47
N ARG A 459 -14.58 -28.45 1.29
CA ARG A 459 -14.80 -26.99 1.31
C ARG A 459 -13.91 -26.32 0.29
N SER A 460 -14.50 -25.67 -0.72
CA SER A 460 -13.76 -24.65 -1.46
C SER A 460 -13.54 -23.46 -0.53
N ALA A 461 -12.30 -22.99 -0.42
CA ALA A 461 -12.06 -21.70 0.20
C ALA A 461 -12.82 -20.64 -0.59
N THR A 462 -13.59 -19.79 0.11
CA THR A 462 -14.24 -18.60 -0.45
C THR A 462 -13.83 -17.43 0.42
N ASP A 463 -12.62 -16.91 0.19
CA ASP A 463 -12.08 -15.73 0.84
C ASP A 463 -11.97 -14.58 -0.19
N PRO A 464 -12.47 -13.38 0.13
CA PRO A 464 -12.40 -12.25 -0.79
C PRO A 464 -10.96 -11.91 -1.15
N LEU A 465 -10.74 -11.31 -2.33
CA LEU A 465 -9.42 -10.84 -2.72
C LEU A 465 -8.87 -9.80 -1.71
N ARG A 466 -7.63 -9.95 -1.26
CA ARG A 466 -6.97 -9.05 -0.29
C ARG A 466 -5.69 -8.47 -0.86
N VAL A 467 -5.38 -7.25 -0.41
CA VAL A 467 -4.08 -6.61 -0.63
C VAL A 467 -3.28 -6.78 0.66
N LEU A 468 -2.27 -7.64 0.64
CA LEU A 468 -1.46 -7.98 1.81
C LEU A 468 -0.05 -7.40 1.63
N SER A 469 0.66 -7.13 2.73
CA SER A 469 2.10 -6.81 2.63
C SER A 469 2.93 -8.08 2.48
N LEU A 470 4.17 -7.99 1.98
CA LEU A 470 5.12 -9.12 1.99
C LEU A 470 5.51 -9.61 3.40
N LEU A 471 5.17 -8.83 4.43
CA LEU A 471 5.44 -9.17 5.82
C LEU A 471 4.24 -9.86 6.50
N ASP A 472 3.10 -9.93 5.82
CA ASP A 472 1.85 -10.53 6.29
C ASP A 472 2.03 -12.03 6.64
N PRO A 473 1.41 -12.52 7.72
CA PRO A 473 1.46 -13.93 8.10
C PRO A 473 1.18 -14.93 6.95
N TRP A 474 0.25 -14.61 6.05
CA TRP A 474 -0.11 -15.46 4.91
C TRP A 474 0.95 -15.43 3.81
N THR A 475 1.42 -14.23 3.46
CA THR A 475 2.28 -14.04 2.28
C THR A 475 3.72 -14.48 2.49
N GLN A 476 4.18 -14.63 3.74
CA GLN A 476 5.55 -15.07 4.01
C GLN A 476 5.87 -16.43 3.38
N ALA A 477 4.90 -17.36 3.35
CA ALA A 477 5.06 -18.65 2.66
C ALA A 477 5.05 -18.53 1.12
N LEU A 478 4.50 -17.43 0.59
CA LEU A 478 4.38 -17.15 -0.84
C LEU A 478 5.54 -16.32 -1.38
N TRP A 479 6.48 -15.88 -0.54
CA TRP A 479 7.56 -14.96 -0.94
C TRP A 479 8.34 -15.44 -2.17
N ALA A 480 8.72 -16.71 -2.22
CA ALA A 480 9.44 -17.29 -3.36
C ALA A 480 8.61 -17.25 -4.65
N GLN A 481 7.28 -17.44 -4.56
CA GLN A 481 6.38 -17.36 -5.71
C GLN A 481 6.26 -15.92 -6.21
N VAL A 482 6.13 -14.96 -5.28
CA VAL A 482 6.07 -13.53 -5.61
C VAL A 482 7.38 -13.10 -6.28
N ALA A 483 8.52 -13.43 -5.67
CA ALA A 483 9.85 -13.11 -6.18
C ALA A 483 10.09 -13.72 -7.58
N SER A 484 9.70 -14.98 -7.79
CA SER A 484 9.86 -15.65 -9.07
C SER A 484 8.97 -15.07 -10.18
N ARG A 485 7.78 -14.56 -9.85
CA ARG A 485 6.80 -14.10 -10.84
C ARG A 485 6.90 -12.60 -11.14
N TYR A 486 7.19 -11.80 -10.12
CA TYR A 486 7.16 -10.34 -10.19
C TYR A 486 8.51 -9.68 -9.87
N GLY A 487 9.52 -10.47 -9.48
CA GLY A 487 10.83 -9.97 -9.08
C GLY A 487 10.86 -9.45 -7.65
N GLU A 488 11.89 -8.67 -7.33
CA GLU A 488 12.05 -8.02 -6.03
C GLU A 488 11.62 -6.54 -6.11
N GLY A 489 10.89 -6.09 -5.10
CA GLY A 489 10.39 -4.72 -5.04
C GLY A 489 9.48 -4.48 -3.84
N TRP A 490 8.96 -3.26 -3.73
CA TRP A 490 7.99 -2.89 -2.70
C TRP A 490 6.58 -3.27 -3.13
N PHE A 491 6.33 -4.58 -3.11
CA PHE A 491 5.13 -5.19 -3.66
C PHE A 491 4.13 -5.57 -2.58
N PHE A 492 2.85 -5.52 -2.94
CA PHE A 492 1.73 -5.98 -2.15
C PHE A 492 1.03 -7.11 -2.90
N PRO A 493 1.21 -8.38 -2.46
CA PRO A 493 0.51 -9.50 -3.05
C PRO A 493 -1.01 -9.34 -3.05
N LEU A 494 -1.63 -9.70 -4.17
CA LEU A 494 -3.08 -9.83 -4.29
C LEU A 494 -3.45 -11.29 -4.13
N VAL A 495 -4.13 -11.62 -3.03
CA VAL A 495 -4.45 -13.00 -2.65
C VAL A 495 -5.95 -13.22 -2.68
N LYS A 496 -6.42 -14.26 -3.35
CA LYS A 496 -7.85 -14.66 -3.39
C LYS A 496 -7.95 -16.15 -3.14
N ASP A 497 -8.88 -16.55 -2.28
CA ASP A 497 -9.08 -17.95 -1.87
C ASP A 497 -7.79 -18.64 -1.38
N GLY A 498 -6.83 -17.84 -0.88
CA GLY A 498 -5.51 -18.27 -0.43
C GLY A 498 -4.42 -18.36 -1.50
N ASP A 499 -4.74 -18.15 -2.77
CA ASP A 499 -3.80 -18.18 -3.90
C ASP A 499 -3.30 -16.79 -4.29
N LEU A 500 -2.05 -16.73 -4.76
CA LEU A 500 -1.47 -15.52 -5.35
C LEU A 500 -2.05 -15.27 -6.74
N VAL A 501 -2.96 -14.32 -6.84
CA VAL A 501 -3.67 -13.98 -8.08
C VAL A 501 -3.20 -12.69 -8.73
N GLY A 502 -2.28 -11.97 -8.09
CA GLY A 502 -1.73 -10.73 -8.63
C GLY A 502 -0.75 -10.04 -7.69
N MET A 503 -0.35 -8.84 -8.07
CA MET A 503 0.57 -7.99 -7.32
C MET A 503 0.25 -6.52 -7.60
N ALA A 504 0.41 -5.67 -6.59
CA ALA A 504 0.37 -4.22 -6.75
C ALA A 504 1.63 -3.58 -6.15
N GLU A 505 2.24 -2.62 -6.86
CA GLU A 505 3.32 -1.79 -6.34
C GLU A 505 2.71 -0.52 -5.73
N ILE A 506 2.74 -0.41 -4.39
CA ILE A 506 1.97 0.62 -3.65
C ILE A 506 2.90 1.54 -2.87
N TRP A 507 2.76 2.84 -3.09
CA TRP A 507 3.57 3.89 -2.45
C TRP A 507 2.69 4.86 -1.66
N GLU A 508 3.09 5.16 -0.42
CA GLU A 508 2.49 6.22 0.36
C GLU A 508 3.12 7.57 -0.04
N MET A 509 2.34 8.41 -0.72
CA MET A 509 2.71 9.80 -1.03
C MET A 509 2.15 10.74 0.05
N SER A 510 2.59 12.00 0.10
CA SER A 510 2.09 12.95 1.11
C SER A 510 0.59 13.15 1.10
N GLY A 511 -0.06 13.14 -0.07
CA GLY A 511 -1.49 13.40 -0.21
C GLY A 511 -2.35 12.24 -0.74
N CYS A 512 -1.74 11.12 -1.15
CA CYS A 512 -2.47 9.97 -1.69
C CYS A 512 -1.67 8.67 -1.54
N ILE A 513 -2.34 7.55 -1.77
CA ILE A 513 -1.71 6.25 -2.00
C ILE A 513 -1.62 6.04 -3.51
N GLU A 514 -0.43 5.79 -4.02
CA GLU A 514 -0.18 5.55 -5.44
C GLU A 514 0.02 4.05 -5.69
N VAL A 515 -0.78 3.49 -6.60
CA VAL A 515 -0.54 2.19 -7.24
C VAL A 515 0.21 2.46 -8.53
N ARG A 516 1.50 2.13 -8.53
CA ARG A 516 2.39 2.38 -9.67
C ARG A 516 2.21 1.38 -10.78
N GLU A 517 1.97 0.13 -10.40
CA GLU A 517 1.67 -1.00 -11.28
C GLU A 517 0.72 -1.94 -10.54
N MET A 518 -0.16 -2.60 -11.29
CA MET A 518 -1.04 -3.65 -10.78
C MET A 518 -1.17 -4.73 -11.84
N ASP A 519 -0.61 -5.90 -11.54
CA ASP A 519 -0.63 -7.05 -12.44
C ASP A 519 -1.51 -8.16 -11.87
N LEU A 520 -2.38 -8.71 -12.72
CA LEU A 520 -3.34 -9.77 -12.35
C LEU A 520 -3.10 -11.02 -13.20
N ALA A 521 -3.29 -12.18 -12.59
CA ALA A 521 -3.17 -13.47 -13.26
C ALA A 521 -4.23 -13.67 -14.36
N SER A 522 -5.43 -13.10 -14.20
CA SER A 522 -6.49 -13.08 -15.21
C SER A 522 -7.19 -11.72 -15.24
N PRO A 523 -7.58 -11.19 -16.42
CA PRO A 523 -8.38 -9.97 -16.53
C PRO A 523 -9.71 -10.00 -15.76
N ASP A 524 -10.30 -11.18 -15.58
CA ASP A 524 -11.61 -11.38 -14.95
C ASP A 524 -11.62 -10.97 -13.46
N LEU A 525 -10.44 -10.89 -12.86
CA LEU A 525 -10.24 -10.52 -11.45
C LEU A 525 -10.18 -9.01 -11.23
N LEU A 526 -10.25 -8.20 -12.29
CA LEU A 526 -10.06 -6.75 -12.20
C LEU A 526 -11.05 -6.07 -11.25
N ASP A 527 -12.34 -6.43 -11.32
CA ASP A 527 -13.35 -5.83 -10.44
C ASP A 527 -13.11 -6.17 -8.95
N GLU A 528 -12.71 -7.42 -8.66
CA GLU A 528 -12.36 -7.84 -7.29
C GLU A 528 -11.08 -7.17 -6.79
N ALA A 529 -10.09 -6.98 -7.66
CA ALA A 529 -8.85 -6.29 -7.36
C ALA A 529 -9.10 -4.80 -7.05
N ILE A 530 -9.91 -4.11 -7.85
CA ILE A 530 -10.33 -2.73 -7.60
C ILE A 530 -11.05 -2.64 -6.25
N ALA A 531 -11.98 -3.56 -5.98
CA ALA A 531 -12.68 -3.59 -4.70
C ALA A 531 -11.73 -3.84 -3.51
N ALA A 532 -10.69 -4.66 -3.67
CA ALA A 532 -9.69 -4.89 -2.64
C ALA A 532 -8.80 -3.66 -2.39
N LEU A 533 -8.40 -2.93 -3.43
CA LEU A 533 -7.69 -1.65 -3.28
C LEU A 533 -8.56 -0.62 -2.54
N ILE A 534 -9.86 -0.53 -2.86
CA ILE A 534 -10.79 0.35 -2.14
C ILE A 534 -10.92 -0.07 -0.66
N ARG A 535 -11.01 -1.38 -0.36
CA ARG A 535 -11.03 -1.88 1.04
C ARG A 535 -9.73 -1.56 1.79
N MET A 536 -8.59 -1.69 1.13
CA MET A 536 -7.28 -1.32 1.67
C MET A 536 -7.22 0.17 2.02
N MET A 537 -7.84 1.03 1.21
CA MET A 537 -7.94 2.47 1.52
C MET A 537 -8.69 2.77 2.82
N GLY A 538 -9.48 1.83 3.36
CA GLY A 538 -10.06 1.96 4.70
C GLY A 538 -8.98 2.14 5.78
N PHE A 539 -7.88 1.39 5.70
CA PHE A 539 -6.72 1.55 6.59
C PHE A 539 -6.05 2.92 6.43
N TYR A 540 -5.70 3.30 5.21
CA TYR A 540 -5.04 4.59 4.95
C TYR A 540 -5.94 5.78 5.28
N THR A 541 -7.26 5.62 5.13
CA THR A 541 -8.23 6.63 5.53
C THR A 541 -8.13 6.88 7.03
N MET A 542 -7.98 5.86 7.89
CA MET A 542 -7.77 6.06 9.34
C MET A 542 -6.48 6.85 9.65
N ARG A 543 -5.49 6.82 8.75
CA ARG A 543 -4.20 7.56 8.80
C ARG A 543 -4.25 8.94 8.14
N GLY A 544 -5.43 9.41 7.75
CA GLY A 544 -5.60 10.72 7.13
C GLY A 544 -5.33 10.79 5.63
N VAL A 545 -5.22 9.64 4.93
CA VAL A 545 -5.03 9.59 3.46
C VAL A 545 -6.19 8.82 2.82
N ASP A 546 -7.03 9.50 2.06
CA ASP A 546 -8.27 8.95 1.46
C ASP A 546 -8.33 9.08 -0.07
N VAL A 547 -7.22 9.43 -0.70
CA VAL A 547 -7.08 9.47 -2.16
C VAL A 547 -6.23 8.29 -2.60
N LEU A 548 -6.75 7.50 -3.53
CA LEU A 548 -6.05 6.42 -4.22
C LEU A 548 -5.81 6.87 -5.66
N ARG A 549 -4.56 6.81 -6.11
CA ARG A 549 -4.15 7.06 -7.49
C ARG A 549 -3.64 5.77 -8.12
N VAL A 550 -3.97 5.54 -9.38
CA VAL A 550 -3.44 4.41 -10.17
C VAL A 550 -2.84 4.95 -11.46
N THR A 551 -1.55 4.67 -11.70
CA THR A 551 -0.83 5.18 -12.88
C THR A 551 -0.68 4.14 -13.98
N ARG A 552 -0.59 2.86 -13.61
CA ARG A 552 -0.45 1.73 -14.55
C ARG A 552 -1.16 0.50 -14.00
N PHE A 553 -1.62 -0.35 -14.91
CA PHE A 553 -2.15 -1.68 -14.61
C PHE A 553 -1.99 -2.59 -15.83
N GLN A 554 -1.74 -3.88 -15.59
CA GLN A 554 -1.55 -4.91 -16.62
C GLN A 554 -0.49 -4.52 -17.66
N GLY A 555 0.62 -3.93 -17.19
CA GLY A 555 1.73 -3.50 -18.03
C GLY A 555 1.45 -2.29 -18.94
N LYS A 556 0.29 -1.64 -18.83
CA LYS A 556 -0.08 -0.44 -19.62
C LYS A 556 -0.20 0.78 -18.73
N ALA A 557 0.28 1.93 -19.21
CA ALA A 557 -0.04 3.19 -18.55
C ALA A 557 -1.53 3.52 -18.72
N VAL A 558 -2.14 4.23 -17.77
CA VAL A 558 -3.56 4.61 -17.87
C VAL A 558 -3.93 5.30 -19.20
N PRO A 559 -3.11 6.20 -19.78
CA PRO A 559 -3.40 6.79 -21.10
C PRO A 559 -3.48 5.78 -22.25
N GLU A 560 -2.77 4.67 -22.13
CA GLU A 560 -2.65 3.61 -23.15
C GLU A 560 -3.72 2.52 -22.96
N ALA A 561 -4.47 2.56 -21.85
CA ALA A 561 -5.53 1.60 -21.59
C ALA A 561 -6.75 1.85 -22.49
N GLU A 562 -7.16 0.81 -23.21
CA GLU A 562 -8.30 0.86 -24.13
C GLU A 562 -9.65 0.87 -23.39
N ASP A 563 -9.76 0.12 -22.30
CA ASP A 563 -10.96 0.06 -21.46
C ASP A 563 -10.67 0.47 -20.02
N LEU A 564 -11.37 1.51 -19.58
CA LEU A 564 -11.36 2.03 -18.21
C LEU A 564 -12.73 1.86 -17.52
N SER A 565 -13.68 1.17 -18.15
CA SER A 565 -15.07 1.09 -17.70
C SER A 565 -15.21 0.46 -16.32
N HIS A 566 -14.39 -0.54 -15.99
CA HIS A 566 -14.33 -1.17 -14.66
C HIS A 566 -14.00 -0.15 -13.57
N TRP A 567 -12.96 0.66 -13.78
CA TRP A 567 -12.55 1.71 -12.86
C TRP A 567 -13.61 2.81 -12.72
N MET A 568 -14.19 3.28 -13.83
CA MET A 568 -15.21 4.32 -13.81
C MET A 568 -16.49 3.83 -13.09
N ARG A 569 -16.91 2.58 -13.29
CA ARG A 569 -18.02 1.95 -12.56
C ARG A 569 -17.75 1.88 -11.05
N ALA A 570 -16.49 1.67 -10.67
CA ALA A 570 -16.05 1.69 -9.27
C ALA A 570 -15.87 3.10 -8.68
N GLY A 571 -16.17 4.16 -9.45
CA GLY A 571 -16.13 5.55 -8.97
C GLY A 571 -14.78 6.25 -9.13
N PHE A 572 -13.84 5.68 -9.89
CA PHE A 572 -12.60 6.38 -10.24
C PHE A 572 -12.89 7.50 -11.25
N LEU A 573 -12.14 8.59 -11.13
CA LEU A 573 -12.10 9.69 -12.08
C LEU A 573 -10.83 9.57 -12.92
N ARG A 574 -10.96 9.86 -14.22
CA ARG A 574 -9.84 9.89 -15.14
C ARG A 574 -9.23 11.28 -15.20
N PHE A 575 -7.92 11.35 -14.98
CA PHE A 575 -7.07 12.48 -15.29
C PHE A 575 -6.20 12.14 -16.51
N SER A 576 -5.39 13.11 -16.98
CA SER A 576 -4.61 12.96 -18.21
C SER A 576 -3.74 11.69 -18.23
N ASP A 577 -3.07 11.37 -17.12
CA ASP A 577 -2.06 10.33 -17.01
C ASP A 577 -2.30 9.28 -15.91
N PHE A 578 -3.41 9.37 -15.17
CA PHE A 578 -3.76 8.43 -14.09
C PHE A 578 -5.26 8.39 -13.81
N LEU A 579 -5.67 7.40 -13.03
CA LEU A 579 -7.00 7.30 -12.42
C LEU A 579 -6.89 7.68 -10.94
N ALA A 580 -7.94 8.28 -10.38
CA ALA A 580 -7.99 8.54 -8.96
C ALA A 580 -9.38 8.29 -8.35
N HIS A 581 -9.40 7.82 -7.11
CA HIS A 581 -10.60 7.55 -6.33
C HIS A 581 -10.47 8.21 -4.95
N GLY A 582 -11.57 8.76 -4.45
CA GLY A 582 -11.63 9.46 -3.17
C GLY A 582 -12.45 10.74 -3.25
N PRO A 583 -12.53 11.54 -2.17
CA PRO A 583 -13.26 12.80 -2.14
C PRO A 583 -12.45 13.91 -2.83
N ILE A 584 -12.34 13.82 -4.16
CA ILE A 584 -11.61 14.76 -5.02
C ILE A 584 -12.54 15.46 -6.00
N VAL A 585 -12.22 16.71 -6.33
CA VAL A 585 -12.86 17.43 -7.44
C VAL A 585 -12.22 17.03 -8.77
N SER A 586 -13.02 17.03 -9.83
CA SER A 586 -12.56 16.73 -11.20
C SER A 586 -11.97 17.93 -11.94
N GLN A 587 -11.97 19.11 -11.32
CA GLN A 587 -11.52 20.36 -11.94
C GLN A 587 -10.00 20.49 -11.82
N ASP A 588 -9.35 20.88 -12.93
CA ASP A 588 -7.95 21.30 -12.95
C ASP A 588 -7.82 22.74 -13.50
N PHE A 589 -6.70 23.37 -13.17
CA PHE A 589 -6.36 24.74 -13.54
C PHE A 589 -4.94 24.79 -14.10
N ASP A 590 -4.64 25.84 -14.87
CA ASP A 590 -3.25 26.11 -15.24
C ASP A 590 -2.42 26.37 -13.95
N PRO A 591 -1.23 25.78 -13.79
CA PRO A 591 -0.39 26.04 -12.63
C PRO A 591 -0.11 27.54 -12.38
N GLN A 592 0.00 28.35 -13.44
CA GLN A 592 0.18 29.80 -13.29
C GLN A 592 -1.06 30.49 -12.68
N ASP A 593 -2.26 30.00 -12.99
CA ASP A 593 -3.49 30.54 -12.42
C ASP A 593 -3.62 30.20 -10.92
N LEU A 594 -3.12 29.04 -10.50
CA LEU A 594 -3.05 28.69 -9.08
C LEU A 594 -2.03 29.55 -8.32
N VAL A 595 -0.89 29.87 -8.93
CA VAL A 595 0.06 30.83 -8.37
C VAL A 595 -0.58 32.22 -8.28
N ALA A 596 -1.27 32.67 -9.34
CA ALA A 596 -2.02 33.93 -9.32
C ALA A 596 -3.08 33.98 -8.21
N PHE A 597 -3.78 32.87 -7.97
CA PHE A 597 -4.73 32.73 -6.89
C PHE A 597 -4.06 32.90 -5.51
N ALA A 598 -2.94 32.23 -5.29
CA ALA A 598 -2.15 32.38 -4.06
C ALA A 598 -1.65 33.82 -3.88
N LEU A 599 -1.13 34.46 -4.93
CA LEU A 599 -0.71 35.87 -4.91
C LEU A 599 -1.86 36.81 -4.56
N THR A 600 -3.06 36.53 -5.05
CA THR A 600 -4.26 37.31 -4.76
C THR A 600 -4.66 37.18 -3.29
N LYS A 601 -4.72 35.96 -2.73
CA LYS A 601 -5.02 35.73 -1.31
C LYS A 601 -3.95 36.30 -0.37
N GLN A 602 -2.71 36.41 -0.85
CA GLN A 602 -1.61 37.08 -0.15
C GLN A 602 -1.70 38.61 -0.18
N GLY A 603 -2.69 39.21 -0.85
CA GLY A 603 -2.80 40.67 -0.99
C GLY A 603 -1.80 41.28 -1.96
N VAL A 604 -1.19 40.47 -2.85
CA VAL A 604 -0.25 40.95 -3.87
C VAL A 604 -0.98 41.46 -5.09
N ALA A 605 -2.21 41.02 -5.39
CA ALA A 605 -2.99 41.65 -6.45
C ALA A 605 -3.38 43.09 -6.03
N LEU A 606 -3.48 44.02 -6.99
CA LEU A 606 -3.68 45.44 -6.67
C LEU A 606 -5.01 45.69 -5.96
N GLU A 607 -6.03 44.95 -6.37
CA GLU A 607 -7.39 44.92 -5.88
C GLU A 607 -7.53 44.22 -4.52
N SER A 608 -6.65 43.26 -4.22
CA SER A 608 -6.69 42.50 -2.95
C SER A 608 -5.78 43.07 -1.85
N ARG A 609 -5.08 44.19 -2.12
CA ARG A 609 -4.25 44.86 -1.12
C ARG A 609 -5.04 45.25 0.12
N PHE A 610 -4.43 45.02 1.28
CA PHE A 610 -4.95 45.41 2.58
C PHE A 610 -4.90 46.94 2.75
N ALA A 611 -5.71 47.48 3.66
CA ALA A 611 -5.72 48.91 3.95
C ALA A 611 -4.34 49.39 4.44
N ASP A 612 -3.80 48.71 5.46
CA ASP A 612 -2.55 49.07 6.12
C ASP A 612 -1.79 47.80 6.61
N PRO A 613 -0.56 47.94 7.17
CA PRO A 613 0.20 46.80 7.64
C PRO A 613 -0.40 46.07 8.84
N ILE A 614 -1.29 46.71 9.62
CA ILE A 614 -1.96 46.05 10.76
C ILE A 614 -3.01 45.08 10.23
N ALA A 615 -3.82 45.51 9.27
CA ALA A 615 -4.79 44.67 8.58
C ALA A 615 -4.09 43.51 7.87
N ALA A 616 -2.97 43.76 7.20
CA ALA A 616 -2.17 42.72 6.56
C ALA A 616 -1.58 41.73 7.59
N ALA A 617 -1.01 42.21 8.70
CA ALA A 617 -0.49 41.33 9.75
C ALA A 617 -1.58 40.45 10.36
N LYS A 618 -2.78 41.00 10.61
CA LYS A 618 -3.93 40.24 11.12
C LYS A 618 -4.41 39.17 10.13
N ALA A 619 -4.46 39.50 8.85
CA ALA A 619 -4.94 38.58 7.81
C ALA A 619 -3.94 37.45 7.51
N LEU A 620 -2.65 37.73 7.59
CA LEU A 620 -1.57 36.81 7.19
C LEU A 620 -0.89 36.09 8.37
N GLY A 621 -1.30 36.39 9.61
CA GLY A 621 -0.61 35.93 10.83
C GLY A 621 0.69 36.68 11.15
N GLY A 622 1.08 37.61 10.28
CA GLY A 622 2.15 38.56 10.53
C GLY A 622 3.01 38.86 9.30
N LEU A 623 3.92 39.82 9.47
CA LEU A 623 4.79 40.33 8.41
C LEU A 623 6.26 40.25 8.85
N ARG A 624 7.15 39.81 7.96
CA ARG A 624 8.58 39.60 8.27
C ARG A 624 9.47 40.80 7.94
N SER A 625 9.04 41.69 7.04
CA SER A 625 9.82 42.84 6.60
C SER A 625 8.94 43.98 6.05
N ASP A 626 9.50 45.19 6.05
CA ASP A 626 8.84 46.35 5.45
C ASP A 626 8.60 46.17 3.93
N PHE A 627 9.47 45.43 3.23
CA PHE A 627 9.26 45.07 1.82
C PHE A 627 8.02 44.18 1.64
N ALA A 628 7.87 43.16 2.48
CA ALA A 628 6.70 42.29 2.47
C ALA A 628 5.40 43.06 2.77
N ALA A 629 5.47 44.04 3.68
CA ALA A 629 4.36 44.91 4.03
C ALA A 629 3.99 45.86 2.87
N ARG A 630 4.95 46.60 2.31
CA ARG A 630 4.73 47.53 1.18
C ARG A 630 4.05 46.86 0.00
N LEU A 631 4.49 45.63 -0.33
CA LEU A 631 3.92 44.86 -1.43
C LEU A 631 2.41 44.67 -1.33
N ARG A 632 1.85 44.63 -0.11
CA ARG A 632 0.49 44.17 0.15
C ARG A 632 -0.49 45.23 0.66
N VAL A 633 -0.03 46.46 0.86
CA VAL A 633 -0.85 47.51 1.51
C VAL A 633 -1.10 48.70 0.60
N LYS A 634 -2.22 49.39 0.82
CA LYS A 634 -2.55 50.66 0.16
C LYS A 634 -1.82 51.82 0.84
N GLU A 635 -1.83 51.85 2.17
CA GLU A 635 -1.16 52.87 2.98
C GLU A 635 -0.04 52.26 3.82
N PHE A 636 1.22 52.54 3.45
CA PHE A 636 2.36 51.95 4.13
C PHE A 636 2.77 52.72 5.40
N ARG A 637 3.05 51.98 6.47
CA ARG A 637 3.69 52.46 7.71
C ARG A 637 4.81 51.48 8.11
N PRO A 638 6.03 51.95 8.45
CA PRO A 638 7.11 51.05 8.85
C PRO A 638 6.74 50.16 10.04
N LEU A 639 7.02 48.86 9.95
CA LEU A 639 6.65 47.87 10.97
C LEU A 639 7.29 48.20 12.33
N GLU A 640 8.54 48.68 12.32
CA GLU A 640 9.25 49.10 13.54
C GLU A 640 8.56 50.29 14.23
N ARG A 641 7.94 51.20 13.45
CA ARG A 641 7.18 52.33 14.00
C ARG A 641 5.87 51.83 14.64
N LEU A 642 5.21 50.87 14.02
CA LEU A 642 4.01 50.23 14.58
C LEU A 642 4.34 49.44 15.85
N HIS A 643 5.50 48.78 15.88
CA HIS A 643 6.00 48.10 17.07
C HIS A 643 6.30 49.06 18.22
N ARG A 644 7.01 50.16 17.94
CA ARG A 644 7.26 51.23 18.91
C ARG A 644 5.97 51.84 19.48
N GLY A 645 4.95 51.98 18.63
CA GLY A 645 3.63 52.47 19.03
C GLY A 645 2.76 51.45 19.77
N GLY A 646 3.23 50.22 20.00
CA GLY A 646 2.46 49.15 20.66
C GLY A 646 1.31 48.58 19.82
N LEU A 647 1.24 48.91 18.53
CA LEU A 647 0.18 48.43 17.63
C LEU A 647 0.48 47.04 17.06
N LEU A 648 1.77 46.68 16.98
CA LEU A 648 2.23 45.34 16.62
C LEU A 648 3.26 44.85 17.65
N ALA A 649 3.25 43.55 17.92
CA ALA A 649 4.29 42.87 18.64
C ALA A 649 5.29 42.23 17.66
N LYS A 650 6.47 41.88 18.16
CA LYS A 650 7.50 41.15 17.42
C LYS A 650 7.80 39.87 18.15
N GLY A 651 7.89 38.73 17.46
CA GLY A 651 8.20 37.45 18.08
C GLY A 651 8.61 36.39 17.07
N LEU A 652 9.02 35.22 17.56
CA LEU A 652 9.24 34.03 16.76
C LEU A 652 7.90 33.31 16.53
N ALA A 653 7.23 33.61 15.42
CA ALA A 653 5.91 33.08 15.08
C ALA A 653 5.97 31.61 14.59
N ILE A 654 4.90 31.14 13.93
CA ILE A 654 4.88 29.92 13.13
C ILE A 654 4.58 30.32 11.68
N PRO A 655 5.50 30.09 10.71
CA PRO A 655 6.81 29.44 10.86
C PRO A 655 7.79 30.21 11.75
N GLU A 656 8.79 29.50 12.28
CA GLU A 656 9.75 30.03 13.26
C GLU A 656 10.73 31.04 12.65
N TYR A 657 10.22 32.24 12.40
CA TYR A 657 10.93 33.43 11.96
C TYR A 657 10.51 34.63 12.78
N TRP A 658 11.34 35.67 12.73
CA TRP A 658 11.02 36.97 13.28
C TRP A 658 9.88 37.62 12.51
N THR A 659 8.77 37.82 13.20
CA THR A 659 7.52 38.27 12.60
C THR A 659 6.89 39.38 13.45
N TYR A 660 6.44 40.44 12.78
CA TYR A 660 5.59 41.47 13.35
C TYR A 660 4.14 41.01 13.23
N CYS A 661 3.46 40.83 14.35
CA CYS A 661 2.09 40.29 14.42
C CYS A 661 1.29 41.05 15.48
N THR A 662 -0.01 40.79 15.59
CA THR A 662 -0.82 41.39 16.66
C THR A 662 -0.48 40.75 18.01
N GLU A 663 -0.80 41.43 19.13
CA GLU A 663 -0.58 40.85 20.46
C GLU A 663 -1.41 39.57 20.66
N GLU A 664 -2.61 39.51 20.08
CA GLU A 664 -3.48 38.33 20.07
C GLU A 664 -2.82 37.17 19.33
N ASP A 665 -2.23 37.41 18.16
CA ASP A 665 -1.52 36.38 17.38
C ASP A 665 -0.28 35.88 18.12
N LEU A 666 0.43 36.76 18.82
CA LEU A 666 1.56 36.37 19.66
C LEU A 666 1.13 35.38 20.76
N GLY A 667 -0.01 35.64 21.40
CA GLY A 667 -0.64 34.72 22.35
C GLY A 667 -1.09 33.41 21.69
N LEU A 668 -1.63 33.48 20.48
CA LEU A 668 -2.03 32.31 19.68
C LEU A 668 -0.83 31.40 19.35
N TYR A 669 0.28 31.97 18.88
CA TYR A 669 1.51 31.22 18.61
C TYR A 669 2.11 30.63 19.89
N LYS A 670 2.06 31.35 21.02
CA LYS A 670 2.48 30.83 22.32
C LYS A 670 1.65 29.59 22.70
N ALA A 671 0.33 29.66 22.57
CA ALA A 671 -0.57 28.55 22.85
C ALA A 671 -0.37 27.36 21.89
N ALA A 672 -0.10 27.62 20.61
CA ALA A 672 0.15 26.59 19.61
C ALA A 672 1.49 25.85 19.83
N LYS A 673 2.53 26.58 20.24
CA LYS A 673 3.84 26.01 20.61
C LYS A 673 3.79 25.23 21.92
N ALA A 674 3.01 25.72 22.90
CA ALA A 674 2.79 25.08 24.20
C ALA A 674 4.08 24.55 24.87
N SER A 675 5.19 25.28 24.74
CA SER A 675 6.50 24.80 25.18
C SER A 675 6.52 24.62 26.71
N ARG A 676 6.87 23.42 27.18
CA ARG A 676 6.93 23.08 28.60
C ARG A 676 8.00 23.91 29.32
N LEU A 677 7.64 24.49 30.46
CA LEU A 677 8.58 25.25 31.30
C LEU A 677 9.37 24.31 32.23
N THR A 678 10.69 24.33 32.11
CA THR A 678 11.61 23.70 33.09
C THR A 678 11.66 24.51 34.39
N LYS A 679 12.29 23.94 35.44
CA LYS A 679 12.51 24.65 36.71
C LYS A 679 13.29 25.95 36.50
N ASP A 680 14.35 25.90 35.70
CA ASP A 680 15.19 27.06 35.39
C ASP A 680 14.42 28.12 34.59
N MET A 681 13.62 27.69 33.61
CA MET A 681 12.75 28.61 32.86
C MET A 681 11.73 29.30 33.76
N LYS A 682 11.13 28.60 34.72
CA LYS A 682 10.20 29.21 35.70
C LYS A 682 10.89 30.25 36.57
N ALA A 683 12.11 29.99 37.02
CA ALA A 683 12.89 30.94 37.82
C ALA A 683 13.20 32.23 37.02
N VAL A 684 13.68 32.08 35.78
CA VAL A 684 13.96 33.23 34.90
C VAL A 684 12.68 33.98 34.53
N LEU A 685 11.58 33.27 34.24
CA LEU A 685 10.30 33.89 33.90
C LEU A 685 9.74 34.70 35.07
N ARG A 686 9.86 34.22 36.31
CA ARG A 686 9.42 34.96 37.51
C ARG A 686 10.16 36.29 37.66
N VAL A 687 11.50 36.29 37.52
CA VAL A 687 12.29 37.54 37.54
C VAL A 687 11.83 38.51 36.46
N ILE A 688 11.50 38.01 35.26
CA ILE A 688 10.95 38.86 34.18
C ILE A 688 9.56 39.38 34.54
N GLN A 689 8.69 38.58 35.17
CA GLN A 689 7.34 39.02 35.58
C GLN A 689 7.38 40.10 36.66
N ASP A 690 8.32 40.02 37.60
CA ASP A 690 8.44 40.94 38.72
C ASP A 690 9.07 42.30 38.30
N ASP A 691 10.00 42.29 37.33
CA ASP A 691 10.76 43.47 36.88
C ASP A 691 10.51 43.89 35.41
N ALA A 692 9.46 43.37 34.74
CA ALA A 692 9.19 43.71 33.33
C ALA A 692 8.81 45.19 33.13
N PRO A 693 9.29 45.85 32.04
CA PRO A 693 10.24 45.33 31.05
C PRO A 693 11.71 45.40 31.52
N ILE A 694 12.45 44.28 31.39
CA ILE A 694 13.81 44.13 31.95
C ILE A 694 14.89 43.97 30.87
N SER A 695 16.05 44.63 31.03
CA SER A 695 17.19 44.45 30.12
C SER A 695 17.89 43.10 30.33
N ARG A 696 18.56 42.56 29.28
CA ARG A 696 19.33 41.31 29.40
C ARG A 696 20.37 41.36 30.53
N GLN A 697 21.05 42.49 30.68
CA GLN A 697 22.09 42.67 31.70
C GLN A 697 21.51 42.67 33.10
N ARG A 698 20.38 43.35 33.31
CA ARG A 698 19.66 43.37 34.60
C ARG A 698 19.14 41.97 34.96
N LEU A 699 18.57 41.25 33.99
CA LEU A 699 18.09 39.88 34.19
C LEU A 699 19.22 38.92 34.60
N LEU A 700 20.38 39.01 33.96
CA LEU A 700 21.55 38.20 34.33
C LEU A 700 22.13 38.53 35.71
N ALA A 701 21.83 39.72 36.24
CA ALA A 701 22.26 40.14 37.58
C ALA A 701 21.24 39.75 38.68
N LEU A 702 19.95 39.70 38.36
CA LEU A 702 18.87 39.35 39.30
C LEU A 702 18.56 37.85 39.36
N SER A 703 19.01 37.06 38.38
CA SER A 703 18.76 35.62 38.36
C SER A 703 19.65 34.88 39.36
N ASP A 704 19.05 34.04 40.19
CA ASP A 704 19.75 33.13 41.11
C ASP A 704 20.49 31.96 40.41
N LEU A 705 20.34 31.84 39.09
CA LEU A 705 20.99 30.82 38.28
C LEU A 705 22.33 31.33 37.74
N SER A 706 23.19 30.40 37.31
CA SER A 706 24.43 30.78 36.62
C SER A 706 24.12 31.54 35.32
N ARG A 707 24.98 32.49 34.92
CA ARG A 707 24.79 33.28 33.69
C ARG A 707 24.54 32.42 32.43
N PRO A 708 25.27 31.32 32.19
CA PRO A 708 24.98 30.41 31.08
C PRO A 708 23.59 29.77 31.18
N THR A 709 23.20 29.29 32.36
CA THR A 709 21.89 28.68 32.60
C THR A 709 20.76 29.68 32.39
N THR A 710 20.88 30.90 32.92
CA THR A 710 19.91 31.98 32.70
C THR A 710 19.78 32.33 31.22
N ALA A 711 20.90 32.43 30.49
CA ALA A 711 20.90 32.73 29.06
C ALA A 711 20.24 31.61 28.23
N ALA A 712 20.49 30.34 28.57
CA ALA A 712 19.87 29.19 27.93
C ALA A 712 18.35 29.12 28.21
N ALA A 713 17.96 29.32 29.47
CA ALA A 713 16.55 29.38 29.87
C ALA A 713 15.81 30.55 29.20
N LEU A 714 16.42 31.74 29.15
CA LEU A 714 15.88 32.90 28.44
C LEU A 714 15.68 32.63 26.96
N ARG A 715 16.67 32.00 26.30
CA ARG A 715 16.54 31.60 24.89
C ARG A 715 15.36 30.67 24.67
N LYS A 716 15.17 29.66 25.52
CA LYS A 716 14.04 28.72 25.44
C LYS A 716 12.69 29.38 25.74
N LEU A 717 12.64 30.31 26.69
CA LEU A 717 11.44 31.13 26.94
C LEU A 717 11.08 31.98 25.72
N TYR A 718 12.09 32.48 25.00
CA TYR A 718 11.92 33.26 23.79
C TYR A 718 11.45 32.42 22.60
N GLU A 719 12.07 31.26 22.37
CA GLU A 719 11.68 30.28 21.34
C GLU A 719 10.22 29.82 21.53
N GLY A 720 9.80 29.57 22.78
CA GLY A 720 8.44 29.20 23.15
C GLY A 720 7.44 30.36 23.28
N LEU A 721 7.84 31.59 22.98
CA LEU A 721 7.02 32.82 23.12
C LEU A 721 6.44 33.06 24.52
N HIS A 722 7.09 32.58 25.58
CA HIS A 722 6.74 32.93 26.95
C HIS A 722 7.13 34.37 27.28
N VAL A 723 8.18 34.86 26.63
CA VAL A 723 8.66 36.23 26.72
C VAL A 723 8.94 36.77 25.34
N THR A 724 8.77 38.07 25.17
CA THR A 724 9.19 38.79 23.97
C THR A 724 9.96 40.05 24.33
N ARG A 725 10.44 40.80 23.33
CA ARG A 725 11.08 42.10 23.51
C ARG A 725 10.12 43.24 23.14
N ASP A 726 10.22 44.33 23.88
CA ASP A 726 9.65 45.62 23.47
C ASP A 726 10.58 46.37 22.50
N TRP A 727 10.18 47.58 22.12
CA TRP A 727 10.92 48.43 21.19
C TRP A 727 12.25 48.96 21.75
N ASP A 728 12.42 48.99 23.08
CA ASP A 728 13.69 49.33 23.76
C ASP A 728 14.55 48.08 24.01
N ASN A 729 14.21 46.97 23.35
CA ASN A 729 14.92 45.69 23.40
C ASN A 729 14.97 45.08 24.82
N ARG A 730 13.98 45.39 25.66
CA ARG A 730 13.79 44.83 27.00
C ARG A 730 12.77 43.70 26.98
N TYR A 731 12.97 42.70 27.83
CA TYR A 731 12.11 41.53 27.90
C TYR A 731 10.84 41.81 28.69
N ARG A 732 9.72 41.34 28.16
CA ARG A 732 8.41 41.34 28.82
C ARG A 732 7.73 39.98 28.64
N PRO A 733 6.83 39.58 29.55
CA PRO A 733 6.03 38.38 29.35
C PRO A 733 5.04 38.56 28.19
N VAL A 734 4.69 37.44 27.55
CA VAL A 734 3.56 37.34 26.61
C VAL A 734 2.37 36.77 27.37
N ALA A 735 1.21 37.41 27.22
CA ALA A 735 -0.01 36.98 27.90
C ALA A 735 -0.44 35.57 27.46
N ASP A 736 -0.96 34.79 28.41
CA ASP A 736 -1.65 33.54 28.09
C ASP A 736 -3.05 33.85 27.57
N ILE A 737 -3.47 33.08 26.57
CA ILE A 737 -4.85 33.07 26.08
C ILE A 737 -5.53 31.77 26.52
N LYS A 738 -6.84 31.83 26.81
CA LYS A 738 -7.63 30.68 27.28
C LYS A 738 -8.07 29.80 26.11
N ILE A 739 -7.12 29.17 25.44
CA ILE A 739 -7.35 28.23 24.33
C ILE A 739 -6.50 26.97 24.53
N SER A 740 -7.00 25.82 24.09
CA SER A 740 -6.20 24.60 24.11
C SER A 740 -5.10 24.66 23.05
N ARG A 741 -4.01 23.88 23.24
CA ARG A 741 -2.96 23.74 22.21
C ARG A 741 -3.53 23.26 20.88
N ASP A 742 -4.42 22.27 20.93
CA ASP A 742 -5.05 21.67 19.75
C ASP A 742 -5.82 22.72 18.93
N GLU A 743 -6.65 23.50 19.61
CA GLU A 743 -7.46 24.55 18.99
C GLU A 743 -6.60 25.72 18.50
N ALA A 744 -5.55 26.11 19.22
CA ALA A 744 -4.59 27.12 18.77
C ALA A 744 -3.85 26.68 17.49
N ARG A 745 -3.39 25.42 17.45
CA ARG A 745 -2.72 24.83 16.29
C ARG A 745 -3.66 24.76 15.08
N ARG A 746 -4.91 24.33 15.31
CA ARG A 746 -5.96 24.35 14.29
C ARG A 746 -6.19 25.75 13.73
N GLU A 747 -6.31 26.76 14.58
CA GLU A 747 -6.54 28.15 14.12
C GLU A 747 -5.33 28.74 13.38
N VAL A 748 -4.10 28.48 13.86
CA VAL A 748 -2.88 28.92 13.15
C VAL A 748 -2.83 28.32 11.74
N LEU A 749 -3.04 27.01 11.61
CA LEU A 749 -2.96 26.34 10.30
C LEU A 749 -4.10 26.79 9.37
N ARG A 750 -5.31 26.99 9.91
CA ARG A 750 -6.45 27.55 9.16
C ARG A 750 -6.11 28.92 8.59
N ARG A 751 -5.49 29.81 9.38
CA ARG A 751 -5.08 31.15 8.90
C ARG A 751 -4.00 31.07 7.83
N ILE A 752 -3.02 30.20 8.00
CA ILE A 752 -1.96 29.98 6.99
C ILE A 752 -2.59 29.53 5.67
N ILE A 753 -3.40 28.47 5.67
CA ILE A 753 -4.04 27.96 4.45
C ILE A 753 -4.94 29.03 3.82
N ARG A 754 -5.66 29.82 4.63
CA ARG A 754 -6.50 30.93 4.12
C ARG A 754 -5.68 31.99 3.40
N SER A 755 -4.50 32.30 3.94
CA SER A 755 -3.58 33.27 3.34
C SER A 755 -2.91 32.75 2.07
N LEU A 756 -2.68 31.43 1.97
CA LEU A 756 -2.05 30.79 0.81
C LEU A 756 -3.05 30.53 -0.32
N GLY A 757 -4.32 30.26 0.02
CA GLY A 757 -5.36 29.95 -0.95
C GLY A 757 -5.30 28.49 -1.43
N VAL A 758 -4.14 28.01 -1.88
CA VAL A 758 -3.90 26.64 -2.35
C VAL A 758 -2.57 26.12 -1.82
N THR A 759 -2.48 24.83 -1.50
CA THR A 759 -1.23 24.19 -1.03
C THR A 759 -1.30 22.66 -1.13
N SER A 760 -0.15 21.99 -1.12
CA SER A 760 -0.06 20.54 -0.85
C SER A 760 0.25 20.29 0.63
N ALA A 761 0.06 19.05 1.10
CA ALA A 761 0.45 18.69 2.47
C ALA A 761 1.96 18.85 2.72
N GLU A 762 2.80 18.49 1.74
CA GLU A 762 4.26 18.70 1.77
C GLU A 762 4.62 20.18 1.84
N ALA A 763 4.07 20.99 0.93
CA ALA A 763 4.36 22.42 0.87
C ALA A 763 3.93 23.12 2.17
N LEU A 764 2.81 22.71 2.77
CA LEU A 764 2.34 23.25 4.05
C LEU A 764 3.25 22.85 5.23
N ALA A 765 3.68 21.58 5.29
CA ALA A 765 4.63 21.12 6.30
C ALA A 765 5.98 21.85 6.16
N ALA A 766 6.50 22.00 4.94
CA ALA A 766 7.72 22.74 4.67
C ALA A 766 7.58 24.24 5.00
N TYR A 767 6.44 24.86 4.65
CA TYR A 767 6.13 26.26 4.96
C TYR A 767 6.19 26.52 6.45
N THR A 768 5.59 25.63 7.26
CA THR A 768 5.61 25.72 8.73
C THR A 768 6.94 25.29 9.36
N ARG A 769 7.94 24.95 8.54
CA ARG A 769 9.25 24.41 8.94
C ARG A 769 9.12 23.15 9.80
N PHE A 770 8.17 22.30 9.46
CA PHE A 770 7.87 21.04 10.15
C PHE A 770 7.49 21.21 11.63
N GLU A 771 7.00 22.39 12.02
CA GLU A 771 6.36 22.61 13.32
C GLU A 771 5.12 21.70 13.47
N TYR A 772 4.48 21.36 12.34
CA TYR A 772 3.46 20.31 12.22
C TYR A 772 4.11 19.11 11.54
N ASN A 773 3.98 17.92 12.13
CA ASN A 773 4.36 16.69 11.43
C ASN A 773 3.33 16.34 10.34
N MET A 774 3.66 15.39 9.47
CA MET A 774 2.81 15.05 8.33
C MET A 774 1.45 14.47 8.78
N GLY A 775 1.42 13.62 9.80
CA GLY A 775 0.18 13.07 10.35
C GLY A 775 -0.78 14.15 10.85
N GLU A 776 -0.29 15.11 11.63
CA GLU A 776 -1.10 16.26 12.09
C GLU A 776 -1.53 17.13 10.91
N THR A 777 -0.63 17.40 9.96
CA THR A 777 -0.95 18.20 8.76
C THR A 777 -2.12 17.60 7.98
N ARG A 778 -2.07 16.29 7.69
CA ARG A 778 -3.14 15.55 7.01
C ARG A 778 -4.45 15.55 7.81
N LEU A 779 -4.37 15.33 9.12
CA LEU A 779 -5.54 15.37 10.01
C LEU A 779 -6.26 16.71 9.90
N ARG A 780 -5.54 17.84 10.02
CA ARG A 780 -6.15 19.17 9.93
C ARG A 780 -6.73 19.47 8.55
N LEU A 781 -6.02 19.09 7.48
CA LEU A 781 -6.54 19.26 6.12
C LEU A 781 -7.88 18.54 5.94
N ARG A 782 -8.02 17.33 6.49
CA ARG A 782 -9.29 16.60 6.48
C ARG A 782 -10.36 17.25 7.35
N GLU A 783 -10.03 17.72 8.56
CA GLU A 783 -10.99 18.46 9.40
C GLU A 783 -11.58 19.66 8.65
N PHE A 784 -10.71 20.42 7.98
CA PHE A 784 -11.09 21.58 7.17
C PHE A 784 -11.88 21.24 5.90
N GLU A 785 -11.62 20.09 5.29
CA GLU A 785 -12.42 19.54 4.20
C GLU A 785 -13.82 19.13 4.69
N ALA A 786 -13.91 18.44 5.83
CA ALA A 786 -15.17 18.03 6.45
C ALA A 786 -16.02 19.23 6.92
N GLU A 787 -15.39 20.33 7.35
CA GLU A 787 -16.03 21.62 7.60
C GLU A 787 -16.57 22.29 6.33
N GLY A 788 -16.20 21.79 5.15
CA GLY A 788 -16.63 22.30 3.85
C GLY A 788 -15.83 23.51 3.36
N TRP A 789 -14.76 23.92 4.05
CA TRP A 789 -13.96 25.10 3.72
C TRP A 789 -12.95 24.84 2.59
N LEU A 790 -12.41 23.62 2.51
CA LEU A 790 -11.44 23.23 1.49
C LEU A 790 -12.07 22.33 0.42
N ALA A 791 -11.60 22.48 -0.81
CA ALA A 791 -11.71 21.50 -1.87
C ALA A 791 -10.34 20.82 -2.06
N LYS A 792 -10.37 19.53 -2.37
CA LYS A 792 -9.17 18.71 -2.60
C LYS A 792 -9.23 18.12 -4.00
N GLY A 793 -8.10 18.02 -4.68
CA GLY A 793 -8.01 17.35 -5.98
C GLY A 793 -6.63 17.47 -6.61
N PHE A 794 -6.49 17.00 -7.84
CA PHE A 794 -5.32 17.24 -8.67
C PHE A 794 -5.54 18.56 -9.43
N LEU A 795 -5.40 19.66 -8.69
CA LEU A 795 -5.86 20.98 -9.15
C LEU A 795 -4.91 21.61 -10.17
N ALA A 796 -3.63 21.24 -10.17
CA ALA A 796 -2.64 21.76 -11.12
C ALA A 796 -2.55 20.82 -12.33
N ARG A 797 -2.92 21.33 -13.52
CA ARG A 797 -2.93 20.53 -14.75
C ARG A 797 -1.53 20.00 -15.06
N GLY A 798 -1.45 18.68 -15.28
CA GLY A 798 -0.20 17.99 -15.58
C GLY A 798 0.63 17.64 -14.35
N GLU A 799 0.20 18.01 -13.15
CA GLU A 799 0.84 17.61 -11.90
C GLU A 799 0.09 16.46 -11.22
N ARG A 800 0.86 15.61 -10.54
CA ARG A 800 0.33 14.48 -9.76
C ARG A 800 0.18 14.82 -8.27
N THR A 801 0.41 16.05 -7.86
CA THR A 801 0.35 16.41 -6.45
C THR A 801 -1.10 16.69 -6.05
N VAL A 802 -1.55 16.08 -4.95
CA VAL A 802 -2.85 16.42 -4.38
C VAL A 802 -2.74 17.79 -3.72
N LEU A 803 -3.62 18.69 -4.14
CA LEU A 803 -3.70 20.05 -3.64
C LEU A 803 -5.02 20.26 -2.88
N TRP A 804 -4.93 21.06 -1.83
CA TRP A 804 -6.06 21.60 -1.09
C TRP A 804 -6.17 23.09 -1.40
N ALA A 805 -7.34 23.51 -1.83
CA ALA A 805 -7.64 24.91 -2.08
C ALA A 805 -8.83 25.38 -1.24
N VAL A 806 -8.79 26.62 -0.79
CA VAL A 806 -9.95 27.28 -0.20
C VAL A 806 -11.03 27.40 -1.27
N LYS A 807 -12.27 26.99 -0.96
CA LYS A 807 -13.37 27.07 -1.92
C LYS A 807 -13.70 28.51 -2.31
N ASP A 808 -13.54 29.43 -1.35
CA ASP A 808 -13.76 30.86 -1.56
C ASP A 808 -12.82 31.43 -2.63
N GLY A 809 -13.39 31.76 -3.80
CA GLY A 809 -12.67 32.28 -4.96
C GLY A 809 -12.06 31.21 -5.88
N LEU A 810 -12.24 29.92 -5.60
CA LEU A 810 -11.71 28.84 -6.46
C LEU A 810 -12.38 28.85 -7.85
N ASP A 811 -13.67 29.14 -7.92
CA ASP A 811 -14.41 29.22 -9.19
C ASP A 811 -13.96 30.39 -10.08
N GLU A 812 -13.24 31.37 -9.52
CA GLU A 812 -12.72 32.56 -10.22
C GLU A 812 -11.32 32.35 -10.80
N VAL A 813 -10.65 31.25 -10.44
CA VAL A 813 -9.30 30.91 -10.92
C VAL A 813 -9.30 30.79 -12.45
N GLY A 814 -8.33 31.42 -13.10
CA GLY A 814 -8.20 31.48 -14.56
C GLY A 814 -9.16 32.43 -15.28
N ARG A 815 -10.09 33.10 -14.58
CA ARG A 815 -11.02 34.05 -15.23
C ARG A 815 -10.42 35.43 -15.47
N THR A 816 -9.52 35.88 -14.60
CA THR A 816 -8.87 37.20 -14.69
C THR A 816 -7.36 37.04 -14.65
N PRO A 817 -6.62 37.57 -15.64
CA PRO A 817 -5.17 37.46 -15.66
C PRO A 817 -4.52 38.33 -14.58
N PHE A 818 -3.64 37.74 -13.79
CA PHE A 818 -2.80 38.48 -12.84
C PHE A 818 -1.63 39.14 -13.59
N ARG A 819 -1.60 40.49 -13.62
CA ARG A 819 -0.63 41.27 -14.44
C ARG A 819 0.35 42.12 -13.63
N ARG A 820 0.39 41.98 -12.30
CA ARG A 820 1.27 42.81 -11.47
C ARG A 820 2.72 42.36 -11.63
N LYS A 821 3.63 43.32 -11.82
CA LYS A 821 5.08 43.11 -11.76
C LYS A 821 5.59 43.49 -10.37
N PHE A 822 6.41 42.66 -9.75
CA PHE A 822 6.91 42.91 -8.40
C PHE A 822 8.18 42.12 -8.09
N VAL A 823 8.85 42.45 -6.99
CA VAL A 823 9.97 41.69 -6.45
C VAL A 823 9.60 41.11 -5.09
N LEU A 824 9.72 39.79 -4.95
CA LEU A 824 9.56 39.04 -3.71
C LEU A 824 10.90 38.97 -2.97
N THR A 825 10.92 39.37 -1.70
CA THR A 825 12.12 39.30 -0.85
C THR A 825 12.25 37.93 -0.16
N PRO A 826 13.46 37.42 0.12
CA PRO A 826 13.65 36.20 0.91
C PRO A 826 13.20 36.36 2.38
N MET A 827 12.95 37.61 2.81
CA MET A 827 12.38 37.96 4.12
C MET A 827 10.85 38.10 4.07
N ASP A 828 10.21 37.32 3.21
CA ASP A 828 8.75 37.19 3.08
C ASP A 828 8.33 35.76 3.43
N ASN A 829 7.13 35.59 3.98
CA ASN A 829 6.59 34.24 4.21
C ASN A 829 6.19 33.54 2.91
N LEU A 830 5.75 34.30 1.89
CA LEU A 830 5.42 33.76 0.58
C LEU A 830 6.65 33.13 -0.11
N PHE A 831 7.86 33.61 0.21
CA PHE A 831 9.10 32.97 -0.27
C PHE A 831 9.22 31.51 0.22
N LEU A 832 8.75 31.21 1.44
CA LEU A 832 8.79 29.85 1.98
C LEU A 832 7.83 28.91 1.22
N TYR A 833 6.66 29.44 0.84
CA TYR A 833 5.66 28.71 0.06
C TYR A 833 6.18 28.38 -1.35
N LEU A 834 6.85 29.33 -2.00
CA LEU A 834 7.38 29.16 -3.36
C LEU A 834 8.81 28.60 -3.40
N ARG A 835 9.38 28.24 -2.25
CA ARG A 835 10.82 27.94 -2.13
C ARG A 835 11.27 26.81 -3.05
N GLU A 836 10.48 25.76 -3.15
CA GLU A 836 10.78 24.61 -4.01
C GLU A 836 10.84 25.05 -5.48
N SER A 837 9.79 25.70 -5.99
CA SER A 837 9.75 26.23 -7.35
C SER A 837 10.88 27.24 -7.65
N ILE A 838 11.28 28.05 -6.66
CA ILE A 838 12.38 29.00 -6.79
C ILE A 838 13.73 28.28 -6.92
N VAL A 839 13.97 27.29 -6.05
CA VAL A 839 15.20 26.49 -6.06
C VAL A 839 15.29 25.65 -7.32
N ASP A 840 14.19 25.09 -7.80
CA ASP A 840 14.16 24.29 -9.02
C ASP A 840 14.42 25.15 -10.27
N LYS A 841 13.83 26.36 -10.34
CA LYS A 841 13.99 27.26 -11.50
C LYS A 841 15.34 27.98 -11.54
N PHE A 842 15.84 28.45 -10.40
CA PHE A 842 17.02 29.32 -10.34
C PHE A 842 18.23 28.69 -9.61
N HIS A 843 18.09 27.53 -8.98
CA HIS A 843 19.15 26.92 -8.16
C HIS A 843 19.68 27.86 -7.05
N MET A 844 18.84 28.79 -6.60
CA MET A 844 19.16 29.79 -5.57
C MET A 844 18.32 29.57 -4.31
N GLY A 845 18.97 29.43 -3.15
CA GLY A 845 18.28 29.16 -1.88
C GLY A 845 17.62 30.37 -1.20
N SER A 846 18.33 31.49 -1.06
CA SER A 846 17.84 32.73 -0.43
C SER A 846 18.15 33.90 -1.35
N CYS A 847 17.18 34.28 -2.17
CA CYS A 847 17.30 35.31 -3.20
C CYS A 847 16.05 36.19 -3.26
N TYR A 848 16.17 37.34 -3.90
CA TYR A 848 15.03 38.13 -4.35
C TYR A 848 14.53 37.54 -5.66
N VAL A 849 13.22 37.47 -5.85
CA VAL A 849 12.60 36.87 -7.04
C VAL A 849 11.75 37.91 -7.74
N VAL A 850 11.97 38.09 -9.03
CA VAL A 850 11.28 39.06 -9.87
C VAL A 850 10.13 38.36 -10.58
N PHE A 851 8.94 38.93 -10.46
CA PHE A 851 7.71 38.44 -11.07
C PHE A 851 7.22 39.36 -12.17
N ASP A 852 6.80 38.78 -13.29
CA ASP A 852 5.97 39.43 -14.31
C ASP A 852 4.63 38.66 -14.37
N GLY A 853 3.59 39.24 -13.77
CA GLY A 853 2.38 38.49 -13.50
C GLY A 853 2.64 37.36 -12.48
N ALA A 854 2.13 36.16 -12.75
CA ALA A 854 2.34 34.99 -11.91
C ALA A 854 3.66 34.26 -12.20
N GLU A 855 4.39 34.66 -13.26
CA GLU A 855 5.62 34.01 -13.67
C GLU A 855 6.84 34.62 -12.97
N MET A 856 7.73 33.76 -12.46
CA MET A 856 9.05 34.14 -11.98
C MET A 856 10.01 34.35 -13.16
N VAL A 857 10.38 35.58 -13.49
CA VAL A 857 11.19 35.92 -14.67
C VAL A 857 12.68 36.12 -14.38
N ALA A 858 13.03 36.40 -13.12
CA ALA A 858 14.43 36.50 -12.69
C ALA A 858 14.57 36.26 -11.18
N ALA A 859 15.80 36.02 -10.72
CA ALA A 859 16.17 36.00 -9.32
C ALA A 859 17.56 36.61 -9.11
N PHE A 860 17.80 37.21 -7.94
CA PHE A 860 19.10 37.79 -7.61
C PHE A 860 19.44 37.70 -6.13
N LYS A 861 20.73 37.55 -5.81
CA LYS A 861 21.25 37.65 -4.45
C LYS A 861 21.85 39.03 -4.26
N ALA A 862 21.58 39.64 -3.10
CA ALA A 862 22.14 40.94 -2.78
C ALA A 862 22.56 41.06 -1.31
N LYS A 863 23.68 41.75 -1.08
CA LYS A 863 24.15 42.14 0.25
C LYS A 863 23.62 43.53 0.60
N ARG A 864 22.96 43.66 1.76
CA ARG A 864 22.46 44.96 2.22
C ARG A 864 23.56 45.81 2.85
N ARG A 865 23.73 47.04 2.36
CA ARG A 865 24.59 48.09 2.93
C ARG A 865 23.76 49.35 3.18
N LYS A 866 23.29 49.55 4.41
CA LYS A 866 22.40 50.66 4.80
C LYS A 866 21.15 50.75 3.91
N TRP A 867 21.14 51.70 2.97
CA TRP A 867 20.07 52.01 2.02
C TRP A 867 20.33 51.44 0.61
N GLN A 868 21.43 50.68 0.43
CA GLN A 868 21.80 50.05 -0.84
C GLN A 868 21.73 48.51 -0.73
N LEU A 869 21.37 47.85 -1.83
CA LEU A 869 21.48 46.42 -2.06
C LEU A 869 22.52 46.19 -3.17
N LEU A 870 23.64 45.56 -2.83
CA LEU A 870 24.67 45.19 -3.79
C LEU A 870 24.40 43.80 -4.34
N VAL A 871 24.00 43.70 -5.61
CA VAL A 871 23.70 42.45 -6.30
C VAL A 871 25.00 41.69 -6.53
N THR A 872 25.09 40.49 -5.96
CA THR A 872 26.26 39.61 -6.07
C THR A 872 26.07 38.55 -7.14
N GLU A 873 24.82 38.25 -7.49
CA GLU A 873 24.45 37.21 -8.45
C GLU A 873 23.08 37.56 -9.02
N PHE A 874 22.91 37.53 -10.34
CA PHE A 874 21.66 37.81 -11.04
C PHE A 874 21.43 36.76 -12.12
N GLN A 875 20.22 36.18 -12.18
CA GLN A 875 19.80 35.22 -13.18
C GLN A 875 18.42 35.60 -13.70
N GLY A 876 18.24 35.64 -15.02
CA GLY A 876 16.96 35.92 -15.66
C GLY A 876 17.08 36.86 -16.85
N GLU A 877 15.95 37.23 -17.43
CA GLU A 877 15.95 38.06 -18.63
C GLU A 877 16.42 39.51 -18.37
N PRO A 878 17.08 40.17 -19.34
CA PRO A 878 17.44 41.59 -19.23
C PRO A 878 16.23 42.51 -19.01
N SER A 879 15.05 42.12 -19.52
CA SER A 879 13.78 42.81 -19.35
C SER A 879 13.37 42.93 -17.87
N ALA A 880 13.76 41.96 -17.05
CA ALA A 880 13.45 41.91 -15.61
C ALA A 880 14.17 43.00 -14.82
N ARG A 881 15.29 43.55 -15.30
CA ARG A 881 15.98 44.67 -14.61
C ARG A 881 15.11 45.92 -14.50
N ARG A 882 14.23 46.17 -15.47
CA ARG A 882 13.26 47.28 -15.40
C ARG A 882 12.27 47.12 -14.25
N ILE A 883 11.93 45.88 -13.90
CA ILE A 883 11.05 45.58 -12.75
C ILE A 883 11.81 45.84 -11.45
N VAL A 884 13.11 45.50 -11.39
CA VAL A 884 13.98 45.81 -10.25
C VAL A 884 14.13 47.32 -10.06
N GLU A 885 14.35 48.09 -11.13
CA GLU A 885 14.41 49.56 -11.11
C GLU A 885 13.09 50.18 -10.59
N ALA A 886 11.95 49.67 -11.03
CA ALA A 886 10.65 50.13 -10.53
C ALA A 886 10.45 49.80 -9.03
N TRP A 887 10.89 48.62 -8.61
CA TRP A 887 10.84 48.18 -7.22
C TRP A 887 11.80 48.99 -6.34
N GLU A 888 12.98 49.34 -6.85
CA GLU A 888 13.96 50.23 -6.21
C GLU A 888 13.32 51.58 -5.87
N ALA A 889 12.67 52.19 -6.86
CA ALA A 889 11.95 53.45 -6.69
C ALA A 889 10.79 53.35 -5.67
N GLU A 890 9.99 52.28 -5.72
CA GLU A 890 8.88 52.05 -4.77
C GLU A 890 9.35 51.93 -3.31
N ASN A 891 10.56 51.44 -3.10
CA ASN A 891 11.07 51.11 -1.77
C ASN A 891 12.14 52.08 -1.24
N GLU A 892 12.42 53.17 -1.97
CA GLU A 892 13.38 54.21 -1.58
C GLU A 892 14.76 53.63 -1.19
N LEU A 893 15.24 52.65 -1.95
CA LEU A 893 16.55 52.01 -1.78
C LEU A 893 17.35 52.14 -3.09
N ALA A 894 18.65 51.82 -3.10
CA ALA A 894 19.42 51.71 -4.34
C ALA A 894 19.80 50.24 -4.61
N VAL A 895 19.67 49.75 -5.85
CA VAL A 895 20.10 48.40 -6.25
C VAL A 895 21.25 48.53 -7.25
N GLU A 896 22.46 48.15 -6.84
CA GLU A 896 23.68 48.29 -7.64
C GLU A 896 24.36 46.93 -7.81
N ASP A 897 25.01 46.67 -8.94
CA ASP A 897 25.82 45.46 -9.12
C ASP A 897 27.11 45.54 -8.27
N GLU A 898 27.50 44.46 -7.59
CA GLU A 898 28.80 44.36 -6.90
C GLU A 898 29.89 44.33 -7.97
N ILE A 899 30.49 45.50 -8.25
CA ILE A 899 31.65 45.60 -9.14
C ILE A 899 32.87 45.09 -8.37
N GLU A 900 33.33 43.88 -8.66
CA GLU A 900 34.66 43.40 -8.24
C GLU A 900 35.73 44.28 -8.90
N ARG A 901 36.20 45.29 -8.16
CA ARG A 901 37.40 46.03 -8.54
C ARG A 901 38.61 45.25 -8.05
N ILE A 902 39.53 44.96 -8.97
CA ILE A 902 40.86 44.40 -8.66
C ILE A 902 41.46 45.23 -7.53
N SER A 903 41.97 44.58 -6.48
CA SER A 903 42.52 45.32 -5.33
C SER A 903 43.72 46.17 -5.76
N ASP A 904 43.94 47.34 -5.15
CA ASP A 904 45.13 48.15 -5.44
C ASP A 904 46.43 47.34 -5.27
N HIS A 905 46.42 46.31 -4.40
CA HIS A 905 47.51 45.38 -4.22
C HIS A 905 47.73 44.48 -5.46
N GLU A 906 46.68 43.87 -6.00
CA GLU A 906 46.74 43.09 -7.25
C GLU A 906 47.06 43.96 -8.45
N VAL A 907 46.54 45.20 -8.50
CA VAL A 907 46.90 46.18 -9.54
C VAL A 907 48.39 46.51 -9.44
N MET A 908 48.92 46.74 -8.23
CA MET A 908 50.35 46.98 -8.01
C MET A 908 51.20 45.74 -8.30
N GLU A 909 50.74 44.53 -7.98
CA GLU A 909 51.43 43.27 -8.28
C GLU A 909 51.49 43.03 -9.80
N TRP A 910 50.39 43.31 -10.51
CA TRP A 910 50.31 43.29 -11.96
C TRP A 910 51.23 44.36 -12.58
N TYR A 911 51.23 45.58 -12.03
CA TYR A 911 52.11 46.67 -12.48
C TYR A 911 53.59 46.34 -12.25
N ALA A 912 53.94 45.75 -11.11
CA ALA A 912 55.29 45.28 -10.79
C ALA A 912 55.72 44.11 -11.69
N LYS A 913 54.83 43.18 -12.02
CA LYS A 913 55.11 42.08 -12.97
C LYS A 913 55.27 42.56 -14.41
N MET A 914 54.49 43.56 -14.84
CA MET A 914 54.50 44.08 -16.22
C MET A 914 55.61 45.12 -16.47
N TYR A 915 55.91 45.97 -15.48
CA TYR A 915 56.83 47.12 -15.65
C TYR A 915 58.05 47.07 -14.73
N GLY A 916 58.08 46.19 -13.72
CA GLY A 916 59.21 46.06 -12.79
C GLY A 916 60.47 45.41 -13.36
N ARG A 917 60.44 44.91 -14.61
CA ARG A 917 61.65 44.41 -15.31
C ARG A 917 62.41 45.46 -16.13
N GLY A 918 62.01 46.73 -16.08
CA GLY A 918 62.64 47.80 -16.86
C GLY A 918 63.65 48.70 -16.11
N ALA A 919 63.89 48.49 -14.81
CA ALA A 919 64.69 49.41 -13.98
C ALA A 919 65.99 48.78 -13.41
N ALA A 920 66.54 47.76 -14.07
CA ALA A 920 67.86 47.18 -13.75
C ALA A 920 68.84 47.19 -14.95
N GLU A 921 68.51 47.89 -16.04
CA GLU A 921 69.46 48.21 -17.12
C GLU A 921 69.41 49.72 -17.43
N ARG A 922 70.03 50.51 -16.54
CA ARG A 922 70.73 51.76 -16.87
C ARG A 922 71.64 52.19 -15.74
#